data_AF-A0A816CTJ4-F1
#
_entry.id   AF-A0A816CTJ4-F1
#
_cell.length_a   1.000
_cell.length_b   1.000
_cell.length_c   1.000
_cell.angle_alpha   90.00
_cell.angle_beta   90.00
_cell.angle_gamma   90.00
#
_symmetry.space_group_name_H-M   'P 1'
#
loop_
_entity.id
_entity.type
_entity.pdbx_description
1 polymer ?
#
loop_
_entity_poly.entity_id
_entity_poly.type
_entity_poly.pdbx_seq_one_letter_code
_entity_poly.pdbx_strand_id
1 'polypeptide(L)'
;MSKDVEKKVEDIGSMCIILHRERSFHNVNIRILKSALQKYARRAMFAPKGVWCLIELDLFSYLEIKPDLCPNTRLTRKQIQQNSVRIRSNMINRLVAFMSEDVGPCNSQLPSKIYDFYLQWIKSRRELSSRKILIQMYHCLANENIKRIRLLSDLKTVYNLPECAKESDKLHRKLLEKFQMNELIKIMYENESQKKTKQQLYELIIEHLSMKSELAFAYLSVLFKRNDQSLINQHLWPYLLQTSPFTHSTRALAFFYKTLKHKEHYLYLYHAMAFVIYEDTIRKIDQQSNEILNIDIDQLYKDHLNAETNIELDSFVFDRHTGIATTRSEFALEGAQVANESKELFIDKYRQMYNEFKVMMDNDEQEKKQKKETKSRKTKRKTEELHEENIIKKKAKLNTDEQVTTDAELDNEIIRLDYHIDIKPTSFVSDELANLAHGQPRTSAHKKAVFISSDYIYKGPYLSNLQGDRKRLLYNLYFTRALLTLEQYLKIPEYMQSIIDWESVVKIDNTNEYYLKQKSVGKASLSENDHDRVTTKLETNVKILRRGSHINRLIELEKDESNFLDDKKQICQACLQHFYLRYILNIGDSGTWNILVRRDRNQGICGIDFEEIRSEKSKKTNDPLAILMSKISKRQQYLYGPFINDIIIFKNKIDSSNELAMTLSVSFKIDIETMNERIEKYNSCILKKK
;
A
#
# COMPACT_ATOMS: atom_id res chain seq x y z
N MET A 1 -41.77 3.92 -4.24
CA MET A 1 -41.15 5.04 -4.97
C MET A 1 -42.12 5.49 -6.05
N SER A 2 -42.30 6.80 -6.28
CA SER A 2 -42.97 7.23 -7.51
C SER A 2 -42.08 6.88 -8.71
N LYS A 3 -42.69 6.59 -9.86
CA LYS A 3 -41.98 6.23 -11.10
C LYS A 3 -40.91 7.27 -11.51
N ASP A 4 -41.10 8.54 -11.13
CA ASP A 4 -40.16 9.62 -11.42
C ASP A 4 -38.84 9.53 -10.64
N VAL A 5 -38.87 9.02 -9.40
CA VAL A 5 -37.64 8.79 -8.62
C VAL A 5 -36.86 7.60 -9.19
N GLU A 6 -37.55 6.57 -9.71
CA GLU A 6 -36.89 5.45 -10.39
C GLU A 6 -36.16 5.90 -11.65
N LYS A 7 -36.74 6.84 -12.42
CA LYS A 7 -36.14 7.33 -13.67
C LYS A 7 -34.86 8.15 -13.48
N LYS A 8 -34.76 8.97 -12.42
CA LYS A 8 -33.50 9.68 -12.09
C LYS A 8 -32.43 8.77 -11.48
N VAL A 9 -32.82 7.68 -10.83
CA VAL A 9 -31.89 6.66 -10.31
C VAL A 9 -31.21 5.88 -11.45
N GLU A 10 -31.73 5.94 -12.69
CA GLU A 10 -31.03 5.39 -13.86
C GLU A 10 -29.79 6.22 -14.26
N ASP A 11 -29.67 7.47 -13.78
CA ASP A 11 -28.53 8.36 -14.02
C ASP A 11 -27.76 8.67 -12.73
N ILE A 12 -27.22 7.65 -12.06
CA ILE A 12 -26.20 7.83 -11.00
C ILE A 12 -24.82 8.15 -11.63
N GLY A 13 -24.80 8.68 -12.86
CA GLY A 13 -23.68 8.62 -13.80
C GLY A 13 -22.41 9.36 -13.36
N SER A 14 -22.52 10.26 -12.38
CA SER A 14 -21.41 10.99 -11.77
C SER A 14 -20.66 10.19 -10.70
N MET A 15 -21.24 9.12 -10.14
CA MET A 15 -20.58 8.33 -9.11
C MET A 15 -19.39 7.56 -9.69
N CYS A 16 -18.22 7.78 -9.09
CA CYS A 16 -17.01 7.03 -9.38
C CYS A 16 -16.65 6.14 -8.20
N ILE A 17 -16.35 4.88 -8.48
CA ILE A 17 -16.02 3.86 -7.47
C ILE A 17 -14.65 3.23 -7.71
N ILE A 18 -13.82 3.86 -8.55
CA ILE A 18 -12.43 3.44 -8.74
C ILE A 18 -11.67 3.71 -7.45
N LEU A 19 -10.95 2.70 -6.94
CA LEU A 19 -10.14 2.81 -5.73
C LEU A 19 -9.23 4.05 -5.76
N HIS A 20 -9.28 4.86 -4.70
CA HIS A 20 -8.57 6.14 -4.55
C HIS A 20 -9.04 7.30 -5.44
N ARG A 21 -10.03 7.07 -6.29
CA ARG A 21 -10.68 8.09 -7.12
C ARG A 21 -12.18 8.10 -6.88
N GLU A 22 -12.62 7.60 -5.72
CA GLU A 22 -14.03 7.49 -5.45
C GLU A 22 -14.67 8.89 -5.35
N ARG A 23 -15.80 9.06 -6.03
CA ARG A 23 -16.59 10.29 -6.13
C ARG A 23 -18.05 9.96 -5.91
N SER A 24 -18.73 10.78 -5.12
CA SER A 24 -20.15 10.64 -4.81
C SER A 24 -21.05 11.15 -5.94
N PHE A 25 -22.37 11.20 -5.70
CA PHE A 25 -23.37 11.62 -6.69
C PHE A 25 -23.18 13.07 -7.12
N HIS A 26 -22.83 13.97 -6.21
CA HIS A 26 -22.47 15.36 -6.57
C HIS A 26 -20.96 15.53 -6.85
N ASN A 27 -20.29 14.46 -7.30
CA ASN A 27 -18.87 14.43 -7.67
C ASN A 27 -17.90 14.89 -6.55
N VAL A 28 -18.24 14.65 -5.28
CA VAL A 28 -17.38 14.99 -4.14
C VAL A 28 -16.47 13.82 -3.79
N ASN A 29 -15.22 14.11 -3.44
CA ASN A 29 -14.28 13.08 -2.97
C ASN A 29 -14.81 12.42 -1.69
N ILE A 30 -14.91 11.09 -1.68
CA ILE A 30 -15.39 10.33 -0.51
C ILE A 30 -14.58 10.61 0.75
N ARG A 31 -13.27 10.90 0.64
CA ARG A 31 -12.43 11.26 1.81
C ARG A 31 -12.89 12.58 2.44
N ILE A 32 -13.29 13.55 1.62
CA ILE A 32 -13.81 14.85 2.07
C ILE A 32 -15.15 14.62 2.75
N LEU A 33 -16.08 13.87 2.14
CA LEU A 33 -17.39 13.56 2.73
C LEU A 33 -17.28 12.88 4.09
N LYS A 34 -16.35 11.92 4.25
CA LYS A 34 -16.12 11.25 5.54
C LYS A 34 -15.61 12.20 6.61
N SER A 35 -14.71 13.13 6.26
CA SER A 35 -14.23 14.16 7.19
C SER A 35 -15.36 15.14 7.55
N ALA A 36 -16.12 15.57 6.54
CA ALA A 36 -17.26 16.48 6.68
C ALA A 36 -18.33 15.91 7.62
N LEU A 37 -18.78 14.68 7.36
CA LEU A 37 -19.78 13.97 8.15
C LEU A 37 -19.44 14.00 9.65
N GLN A 38 -18.18 13.70 9.99
CA GLN A 38 -17.72 13.66 11.37
C GLN A 38 -17.64 15.07 11.98
N LYS A 39 -17.07 16.04 11.25
CA LYS A 39 -16.87 17.40 11.79
C LYS A 39 -18.17 18.16 11.96
N TYR A 40 -19.13 17.99 11.06
CA TYR A 40 -20.48 18.54 11.25
C TYR A 40 -21.15 17.94 12.49
N ALA A 41 -21.09 16.62 12.68
CA ALA A 41 -21.64 15.99 13.88
C ALA A 41 -20.94 16.46 15.16
N ARG A 42 -19.61 16.61 15.14
CA ARG A 42 -18.80 17.13 16.25
C ARG A 42 -19.22 18.55 16.64
N ARG A 43 -19.59 19.37 15.67
CA ARG A 43 -20.04 20.75 15.83
C ARG A 43 -21.56 20.88 15.99
N ALA A 44 -22.26 19.78 16.24
CA ALA A 44 -23.72 19.74 16.38
C ALA A 44 -24.48 20.30 15.16
N MET A 45 -23.87 20.29 13.97
CA MET A 45 -24.46 20.77 12.73
C MET A 45 -25.17 19.63 12.01
N PHE A 46 -26.31 19.18 12.55
CA PHE A 46 -27.08 18.08 11.99
C PHE A 46 -27.50 18.35 10.53
N ALA A 47 -28.21 19.45 10.29
CA ALA A 47 -28.74 19.83 8.98
C ALA A 47 -28.36 21.28 8.60
N PRO A 48 -28.25 21.61 7.29
CA PRO A 48 -28.41 20.71 6.15
C PRO A 48 -27.15 19.92 5.79
N LYS A 49 -25.94 20.42 6.13
CA LYS A 49 -24.68 19.91 5.57
C LYS A 49 -24.28 18.50 6.04
N GLY A 50 -24.44 18.20 7.34
CA GLY A 50 -24.09 16.89 7.90
C GLY A 50 -24.91 15.76 7.30
N VAL A 51 -26.24 15.94 7.28
CA VAL A 51 -27.20 15.04 6.63
C VAL A 51 -26.93 14.90 5.13
N TRP A 52 -26.64 15.99 4.42
CA TRP A 52 -26.29 15.93 3.00
C TRP A 52 -25.07 15.04 2.75
N CYS A 53 -24.00 15.16 3.55
CA CYS A 53 -22.81 14.29 3.45
C CYS A 53 -23.13 12.82 3.73
N LEU A 54 -24.05 12.54 4.66
CA LEU A 54 -24.50 11.19 4.96
C LEU A 54 -25.24 10.55 3.78
N ILE A 55 -26.15 11.30 3.16
CA ILE A 55 -26.91 10.86 1.99
C ILE A 55 -25.94 10.54 0.85
N GLU A 56 -24.99 11.42 0.52
CA GLU A 56 -23.98 11.17 -0.53
C GLU A 56 -23.22 9.85 -0.33
N LEU A 57 -22.90 9.51 0.92
CA LEU A 57 -22.21 8.26 1.26
C LEU A 57 -23.13 7.04 1.23
N ASP A 58 -24.42 7.19 1.58
CA ASP A 58 -25.39 6.09 1.52
C ASP A 58 -25.92 5.81 0.11
N LEU A 59 -25.92 6.79 -0.80
CA LEU A 59 -26.36 6.59 -2.19
C LEU A 59 -25.55 5.51 -2.94
N PHE A 60 -24.36 5.14 -2.45
CA PHE A 60 -23.65 3.94 -2.92
C PHE A 60 -24.44 2.62 -2.69
N SER A 61 -25.52 2.65 -1.92
CA SER A 61 -26.46 1.54 -1.72
C SER A 61 -27.09 1.10 -3.03
N TYR A 62 -27.38 2.05 -3.92
CA TYR A 62 -27.89 1.76 -5.26
C TYR A 62 -26.90 0.91 -6.05
N LEU A 63 -25.60 1.24 -6.02
CA LEU A 63 -24.55 0.46 -6.69
C LEU A 63 -24.24 -0.87 -5.97
N GLU A 64 -24.50 -0.97 -4.67
CA GLU A 64 -24.39 -2.22 -3.91
C GLU A 64 -25.51 -3.22 -4.31
N ILE A 65 -26.72 -2.73 -4.57
CA ILE A 65 -27.90 -3.54 -4.93
C ILE A 65 -27.95 -3.80 -6.44
N LYS A 66 -27.72 -2.76 -7.26
CA LYS A 66 -27.75 -2.78 -8.73
C LYS A 66 -26.42 -2.25 -9.29
N PRO A 67 -25.36 -3.07 -9.34
CA PRO A 67 -24.06 -2.65 -9.87
C PRO A 67 -24.09 -2.13 -11.31
N ASP A 68 -25.10 -2.53 -12.10
CA ASP A 68 -25.29 -2.13 -13.50
C ASP A 68 -25.61 -0.65 -13.69
N LEU A 69 -26.00 0.06 -12.63
CA LEU A 69 -26.21 1.50 -12.66
C LEU A 69 -24.90 2.30 -12.76
N CYS A 70 -23.74 1.65 -12.56
CA CYS A 70 -22.45 2.29 -12.72
C CYS A 70 -22.06 2.31 -14.22
N PRO A 71 -21.96 3.48 -14.87
CA PRO A 71 -21.65 3.57 -16.31
C PRO A 71 -20.21 3.15 -16.65
N ASN A 72 -19.38 2.90 -15.64
CA ASN A 72 -17.97 2.60 -15.82
C ASN A 72 -17.73 1.15 -16.27
N THR A 73 -17.52 0.97 -17.57
CA THR A 73 -17.22 -0.32 -18.22
C THR A 73 -15.88 -0.95 -17.79
N ARG A 74 -15.01 -0.22 -17.07
CA ARG A 74 -13.68 -0.73 -16.67
C ARG A 74 -13.71 -1.61 -15.42
N LEU A 75 -14.80 -1.59 -14.65
CA LEU A 75 -14.95 -2.40 -13.45
C LEU A 75 -15.98 -3.49 -13.69
N THR A 76 -15.69 -4.69 -13.19
CA THR A 76 -16.68 -5.77 -13.18
C THR A 76 -17.81 -5.46 -12.21
N ARG A 77 -19.02 -6.01 -12.44
CA ARG A 77 -20.16 -5.94 -11.51
C ARG A 77 -19.76 -6.27 -10.07
N LYS A 78 -18.93 -7.30 -9.89
CA LYS A 78 -18.42 -7.73 -8.58
C LYS A 78 -17.53 -6.67 -7.92
N GLN A 79 -16.63 -6.04 -8.68
CA GLN A 79 -15.78 -4.97 -8.16
C GLN A 79 -16.60 -3.74 -7.77
N ILE A 80 -17.59 -3.39 -8.58
CA ILE A 80 -18.52 -2.29 -8.31
C ILE A 80 -19.22 -2.53 -6.98
N GLN A 81 -19.85 -3.70 -6.83
CA GLN A 81 -20.54 -4.09 -5.60
C GLN A 81 -19.59 -4.08 -4.39
N GLN A 82 -18.41 -4.70 -4.50
CA GLN A 82 -17.43 -4.75 -3.40
C GLN A 82 -16.95 -3.36 -2.97
N ASN A 83 -16.73 -2.45 -3.92
CA ASN A 83 -16.32 -1.08 -3.62
C ASN A 83 -17.44 -0.30 -2.92
N SER A 84 -18.68 -0.43 -3.39
CA SER A 84 -19.85 0.17 -2.74
C SER A 84 -20.07 -0.36 -1.33
N VAL A 85 -19.96 -1.68 -1.14
CA VAL A 85 -20.02 -2.32 0.19
C VAL A 85 -18.97 -1.71 1.11
N ARG A 86 -17.74 -1.59 0.63
CA ARG A 86 -16.61 -1.04 1.40
C ARG A 86 -16.82 0.43 1.76
N ILE A 87 -17.39 1.25 0.88
CA ILE A 87 -17.70 2.66 1.16
C ILE A 87 -18.71 2.76 2.29
N ARG A 88 -19.84 2.06 2.18
CA ARG A 88 -20.91 2.08 3.17
C ARG A 88 -20.51 1.46 4.50
N SER A 89 -19.72 0.37 4.49
CA SER A 89 -19.15 -0.21 5.72
C SER A 89 -18.20 0.76 6.42
N ASN A 90 -17.43 1.55 5.66
CA ASN A 90 -16.58 2.57 6.26
C ASN A 90 -17.39 3.74 6.83
N MET A 91 -18.49 4.12 6.19
CA MET A 91 -19.40 5.16 6.68
C MET A 91 -20.00 4.77 8.03
N ILE A 92 -20.64 3.60 8.13
CA ILE A 92 -21.24 3.13 9.39
C ILE A 92 -20.18 2.98 10.49
N ASN A 93 -18.99 2.44 10.18
CA ASN A 93 -17.91 2.32 11.15
C ASN A 93 -17.43 3.69 11.65
N ARG A 94 -17.51 4.74 10.82
CA ARG A 94 -17.16 6.11 11.24
C ARG A 94 -18.21 6.68 12.18
N LEU A 95 -19.49 6.40 11.98
CA LEU A 95 -20.56 6.77 12.91
C LEU A 95 -20.40 6.08 14.27
N VAL A 96 -20.08 4.78 14.27
CA VAL A 96 -19.79 4.04 15.51
C VAL A 96 -18.54 4.58 16.21
N ALA A 97 -17.47 4.90 15.48
CA ALA A 97 -16.26 5.48 16.07
C ALA A 97 -16.53 6.87 16.67
N PHE A 98 -17.32 7.70 15.99
CA PHE A 98 -17.67 9.05 16.42
C PHE A 98 -18.34 9.08 17.81
N MET A 99 -19.21 8.11 18.10
CA MET A 99 -19.81 7.94 19.42
C MET A 99 -18.76 7.93 20.55
N SER A 100 -17.67 7.17 20.41
CA SER A 100 -16.62 7.13 21.44
C SER A 100 -15.62 8.27 21.32
N GLU A 101 -15.28 8.69 20.11
CA GLU A 101 -14.23 9.69 19.89
C GLU A 101 -14.68 11.11 20.28
N ASP A 102 -15.90 11.48 19.92
CA ASP A 102 -16.36 12.87 19.88
C ASP A 102 -17.56 13.16 20.80
N VAL A 103 -18.48 12.21 20.96
CA VAL A 103 -19.49 12.32 22.03
C VAL A 103 -18.88 11.87 23.35
N GLY A 104 -18.10 10.80 23.33
CA GLY A 104 -17.41 10.28 24.50
C GLY A 104 -18.39 9.73 25.55
N PRO A 105 -18.00 9.71 26.83
CA PRO A 105 -18.82 9.16 27.90
C PRO A 105 -19.93 10.11 28.39
N CYS A 106 -20.18 11.24 27.74
CA CYS A 106 -21.20 12.22 28.14
C CYS A 106 -22.64 11.68 28.12
N ASN A 107 -22.92 10.65 27.33
CA ASN A 107 -24.24 10.02 27.24
C ASN A 107 -24.08 8.52 27.47
N SER A 108 -24.57 8.03 28.62
CA SER A 108 -24.34 6.66 29.05
C SER A 108 -25.15 5.66 28.22
N GLN A 109 -26.28 6.08 27.63
CA GLN A 109 -27.17 5.23 26.83
C GLN A 109 -26.80 5.19 25.34
N LEU A 110 -25.96 6.11 24.88
CA LEU A 110 -25.68 6.24 23.46
C LEU A 110 -25.05 4.96 22.87
N PRO A 111 -24.10 4.25 23.54
CA PRO A 111 -23.54 3.04 22.96
C PRO A 111 -24.52 1.91 22.71
N SER A 112 -25.50 1.68 23.60
CA SER A 112 -26.53 0.68 23.36
C SER A 112 -27.44 1.09 22.19
N LYS A 113 -27.87 2.36 22.11
CA LYS A 113 -28.68 2.86 20.99
C LYS A 113 -27.97 2.74 19.65
N ILE A 114 -26.69 3.12 19.60
CA ILE A 114 -25.85 3.02 18.41
C ILE A 114 -25.65 1.56 18.00
N TYR A 115 -25.53 0.64 18.96
CA TYR A 115 -25.50 -0.80 18.71
C TYR A 115 -26.80 -1.33 18.11
N ASP A 116 -27.95 -0.93 18.64
CA ASP A 116 -29.25 -1.34 18.11
C ASP A 116 -29.45 -0.82 16.68
N PHE A 117 -29.13 0.46 16.41
CA PHE A 117 -29.16 0.99 15.05
C PHE A 117 -28.18 0.26 14.12
N TYR A 118 -26.97 -0.04 14.58
CA TYR A 118 -25.98 -0.76 13.80
C TYR A 118 -26.47 -2.16 13.40
N LEU A 119 -27.07 -2.92 14.33
CA LEU A 119 -27.62 -4.24 14.04
C LEU A 119 -28.82 -4.17 13.09
N GLN A 120 -29.75 -3.24 13.33
CA GLN A 120 -30.90 -3.02 12.45
C GLN A 120 -30.45 -2.63 11.04
N TRP A 121 -29.44 -1.76 10.93
CA TRP A 121 -28.88 -1.35 9.65
C TRP A 121 -28.21 -2.52 8.94
N ILE A 122 -27.43 -3.37 9.63
CA ILE A 122 -26.86 -4.58 9.01
C ILE A 122 -27.95 -5.47 8.45
N LYS A 123 -29.01 -5.71 9.22
CA LYS A 123 -30.13 -6.58 8.83
C LYS A 123 -30.87 -6.03 7.59
N SER A 124 -31.10 -4.72 7.56
CA SER A 124 -31.85 -4.04 6.50
C SER A 124 -30.97 -3.35 5.44
N ARG A 125 -29.66 -3.64 5.40
CA ARG A 125 -28.66 -2.83 4.67
C ARG A 125 -28.97 -2.61 3.18
N ARG A 126 -29.67 -3.54 2.56
CA ARG A 126 -30.06 -3.54 1.14
C ARG A 126 -31.49 -3.07 0.90
N GLU A 127 -32.16 -2.60 1.95
CA GLU A 127 -33.52 -2.10 1.94
C GLU A 127 -33.54 -0.58 2.11
N LEU A 128 -34.59 0.08 1.59
CA LEU A 128 -34.78 1.52 1.74
C LEU A 128 -34.99 1.93 3.21
N SER A 129 -35.56 1.04 4.03
CA SER A 129 -35.76 1.20 5.47
C SER A 129 -34.45 1.52 6.21
N SER A 130 -33.30 1.06 5.71
CA SER A 130 -31.98 1.33 6.31
C SER A 130 -31.60 2.81 6.31
N ARG A 131 -32.17 3.62 5.42
CA ARG A 131 -31.93 5.08 5.36
C ARG A 131 -32.42 5.78 6.62
N LYS A 132 -33.61 5.41 7.09
CA LYS A 132 -34.19 5.95 8.33
C LYS A 132 -33.28 5.65 9.51
N ILE A 133 -32.77 4.42 9.59
CA ILE A 133 -31.85 3.99 10.65
C ILE A 133 -30.55 4.82 10.62
N LEU A 134 -29.97 5.07 9.44
CA LEU A 134 -28.77 5.90 9.31
C LEU A 134 -29.00 7.35 9.75
N ILE A 135 -30.11 7.96 9.32
CA ILE A 135 -30.45 9.33 9.69
C ILE A 135 -30.70 9.44 11.19
N GLN A 136 -31.43 8.48 11.79
CA GLN A 136 -31.65 8.44 13.23
C GLN A 136 -30.35 8.26 14.01
N MET A 137 -29.48 7.34 13.56
CA MET A 137 -28.17 7.15 14.16
C MET A 137 -27.33 8.43 14.10
N TYR A 138 -27.29 9.10 12.95
CA TYR A 138 -26.55 10.36 12.81
C TYR A 138 -27.17 11.50 13.61
N HIS A 139 -28.49 11.57 13.69
CA HIS A 139 -29.19 12.52 14.55
C HIS A 139 -28.79 12.34 16.02
N CYS A 140 -28.78 11.10 16.54
CA CYS A 140 -28.29 10.81 17.89
C CYS A 140 -26.83 11.19 18.13
N LEU A 141 -26.05 11.45 17.08
CA LEU A 141 -24.65 11.85 17.17
C LEU A 141 -24.48 13.37 16.99
N ALA A 142 -25.30 14.00 16.15
CA ALA A 142 -25.21 15.39 15.76
C ALA A 142 -26.23 16.31 16.44
N ASN A 143 -27.13 15.79 17.29
CA ASN A 143 -28.13 16.59 18.00
C ASN A 143 -27.49 17.62 18.94
N GLU A 144 -27.93 18.87 18.85
CA GLU A 144 -27.38 19.99 19.63
C GLU A 144 -27.57 19.84 21.14
N ASN A 145 -28.62 19.18 21.61
CA ASN A 145 -28.86 18.98 23.03
C ASN A 145 -27.92 17.96 23.67
N ILE A 146 -27.16 17.20 22.86
CA ILE A 146 -26.21 16.20 23.36
C ILE A 146 -24.90 16.88 23.77
N LYS A 147 -24.48 16.65 25.02
CA LYS A 147 -23.13 17.03 25.48
C LYS A 147 -22.09 16.14 24.82
N ARG A 148 -20.95 16.73 24.48
CA ARG A 148 -19.86 16.08 23.77
C ARG A 148 -18.55 16.29 24.51
N ILE A 149 -17.60 15.37 24.37
CA ILE A 149 -16.25 15.56 24.89
C ILE A 149 -15.27 14.66 24.14
N ARG A 150 -14.10 15.20 23.82
CA ARG A 150 -12.98 14.42 23.25
C ARG A 150 -12.08 13.81 24.32
N LEU A 151 -12.63 13.52 25.50
CA LEU A 151 -11.89 13.02 26.67
C LEU A 151 -11.03 11.80 26.34
N LEU A 152 -11.54 10.86 25.53
CA LEU A 152 -10.78 9.66 25.17
C LEU A 152 -9.58 9.97 24.27
N SER A 153 -9.66 11.01 23.44
CA SER A 153 -8.51 11.50 22.65
C SER A 153 -7.45 12.17 23.54
N ASP A 154 -7.91 12.91 24.54
CA ASP A 154 -7.07 13.58 25.52
C ASP A 154 -6.33 12.53 26.39
N LEU A 155 -7.07 11.58 26.98
CA LEU A 155 -6.53 10.44 27.75
C LEU A 155 -5.54 9.60 26.91
N LYS A 156 -5.88 9.32 25.65
CA LYS A 156 -4.98 8.60 24.73
C LYS A 156 -3.62 9.28 24.59
N THR A 157 -3.60 10.61 24.60
CA THR A 157 -2.35 11.36 24.53
C THR A 157 -1.62 11.37 25.86
N VAL A 158 -2.30 11.61 26.98
CA VAL A 158 -1.71 11.66 28.33
C VAL A 158 -1.11 10.32 28.77
N TYR A 159 -1.77 9.22 28.44
CA TYR A 159 -1.38 7.88 28.86
C TYR A 159 -0.69 7.09 27.75
N ASN A 160 -0.34 7.73 26.61
CA ASN A 160 0.30 7.09 25.45
C ASN A 160 -0.35 5.77 25.01
N LEU A 161 -1.69 5.77 24.96
CA LEU A 161 -2.44 4.58 24.58
C LEU A 161 -2.23 4.26 23.08
N PRO A 162 -2.41 2.99 22.65
CA PRO A 162 -2.25 2.55 21.25
C PRO A 162 -2.70 3.52 20.15
N GLU A 163 -1.94 3.51 19.05
CA GLU A 163 -1.79 4.49 17.95
C GLU A 163 -0.81 5.65 18.19
N CYS A 164 -0.55 6.09 19.44
CA CYS A 164 0.48 7.10 19.73
C CYS A 164 1.89 6.50 19.94
N ALA A 165 1.95 5.25 20.40
CA ALA A 165 3.13 4.65 21.03
C ALA A 165 4.33 4.32 20.12
N LYS A 166 4.16 4.17 18.79
CA LYS A 166 5.22 3.58 17.96
C LYS A 166 6.28 4.57 17.47
N GLU A 167 6.03 5.88 17.53
CA GLU A 167 6.95 6.87 16.92
C GLU A 167 7.36 8.00 17.87
N SER A 168 6.96 7.98 19.15
CA SER A 168 6.98 9.18 19.99
C SER A 168 7.32 9.01 21.47
N ASP A 169 7.77 7.85 21.96
CA ASP A 169 8.01 7.64 23.41
C ASP A 169 8.90 8.72 24.05
N LYS A 170 9.90 9.19 23.31
CA LYS A 170 10.74 10.33 23.71
C LYS A 170 9.97 11.66 23.79
N LEU A 171 9.12 11.96 22.80
CA LEU A 171 8.30 13.17 22.80
C LEU A 171 7.24 13.11 23.90
N HIS A 172 6.61 11.95 24.10
CA HIS A 172 5.62 11.77 25.15
C HIS A 172 6.24 11.91 26.55
N ARG A 173 7.42 11.34 26.78
CA ARG A 173 8.14 11.57 28.04
C ARG A 173 8.44 13.06 28.26
N LYS A 174 8.93 13.77 27.24
CA LYS A 174 9.14 15.23 27.31
C LYS A 174 7.85 16.00 27.63
N LEU A 175 6.73 15.57 27.07
CA LEU A 175 5.41 16.14 27.38
C LEU A 175 5.06 15.94 28.86
N LEU A 176 5.22 14.72 29.38
CA LEU A 176 4.96 14.44 30.80
C LEU A 176 5.87 15.27 31.71
N GLU A 177 7.16 15.41 31.37
CA GLU A 177 8.14 16.24 32.09
C GLU A 177 7.69 17.71 32.09
N LYS A 178 7.28 18.25 30.94
CA LYS A 178 6.78 19.63 30.80
C LYS A 178 5.59 19.91 31.71
N PHE A 179 4.68 18.94 31.86
CA PHE A 179 3.47 19.06 32.68
C PHE A 179 3.61 18.47 34.10
N GLN A 180 4.84 18.15 34.52
CA GLN A 180 5.19 17.64 35.85
C GLN A 180 4.40 16.37 36.25
N MET A 181 4.18 15.46 35.31
CA MET A 181 3.44 14.20 35.52
C MET A 181 4.37 13.08 36.02
N ASN A 182 5.06 13.32 37.14
CA ASN A 182 6.13 12.45 37.65
C ASN A 182 5.67 11.01 37.90
N GLU A 183 4.46 10.82 38.44
CA GLU A 183 3.90 9.50 38.68
C GLU A 183 3.70 8.71 37.37
N LEU A 184 3.23 9.36 36.31
CA LEU A 184 3.08 8.71 35.00
C LEU A 184 4.43 8.39 34.37
N ILE A 185 5.44 9.25 34.55
CA ILE A 185 6.81 8.96 34.10
C ILE A 185 7.31 7.69 34.78
N LYS A 186 7.15 7.62 36.11
CA LYS A 186 7.53 6.47 36.93
C LYS A 186 6.82 5.19 36.49
N ILE A 187 5.50 5.23 36.27
CA ILE A 187 4.74 4.06 35.83
C ILE A 187 5.12 3.65 34.40
N MET A 188 5.27 4.59 33.46
CA MET A 188 5.32 4.25 32.03
C MET A 188 6.73 4.08 31.47
N TYR A 189 7.73 4.74 32.07
CA TYR A 189 9.08 4.84 31.52
C TYR A 189 10.16 4.34 32.47
N GLU A 190 9.91 4.36 33.78
CA GLU A 190 10.86 3.82 34.74
C GLU A 190 10.63 2.31 34.93
N ASN A 191 11.70 1.58 35.26
CA ASN A 191 11.73 0.12 35.27
C ASN A 191 10.73 -0.53 36.24
N GLU A 192 10.06 0.25 37.09
CA GLU A 192 9.12 -0.26 38.09
C GLU A 192 7.94 -1.02 37.50
N SER A 193 7.43 -0.62 36.34
CA SER A 193 6.35 -1.35 35.67
C SER A 193 6.86 -2.38 34.68
N GLN A 194 8.12 -2.31 34.26
CA GLN A 194 8.75 -3.33 33.43
C GLN A 194 9.03 -4.61 34.23
N LYS A 195 9.30 -4.48 35.54
CA LYS A 195 9.50 -5.62 36.44
C LYS A 195 8.21 -6.38 36.80
N LYS A 196 7.04 -5.73 36.69
CA LYS A 196 5.76 -6.34 37.06
C LYS A 196 5.39 -7.45 36.07
N THR A 197 4.85 -8.56 36.56
CA THR A 197 4.28 -9.61 35.72
C THR A 197 3.02 -9.12 35.01
N LYS A 198 2.57 -9.87 34.00
CA LYS A 198 1.32 -9.59 33.30
C LYS A 198 0.12 -9.58 34.25
N GLN A 199 0.09 -10.54 35.18
CA GLN A 199 -0.95 -10.67 36.19
C GLN A 199 -0.94 -9.49 37.18
N GLN A 200 0.25 -9.09 37.66
CA GLN A 200 0.39 -7.92 38.55
C GLN A 200 -0.08 -6.62 37.87
N LEU A 201 0.20 -6.42 36.58
CA LEU A 201 -0.32 -5.27 35.85
C LEU A 201 -1.84 -5.30 35.75
N TYR A 202 -2.43 -6.47 35.52
CA TYR A 202 -3.88 -6.63 35.49
C TYR A 202 -4.49 -6.31 36.87
N GLU A 203 -3.94 -6.84 37.95
CA GLU A 203 -4.38 -6.56 39.32
C GLU A 203 -4.36 -5.07 39.63
N LEU A 204 -3.30 -4.35 39.24
CA LEU A 204 -3.23 -2.88 39.39
C LEU A 204 -4.28 -2.15 38.55
N ILE A 205 -4.58 -2.60 37.33
CA ILE A 205 -5.67 -2.02 36.54
C ILE A 205 -7.00 -2.18 37.29
N ILE A 206 -7.28 -3.37 37.84
CA ILE A 206 -8.50 -3.64 38.59
C ILE A 206 -8.57 -2.82 39.88
N GLU A 207 -7.48 -2.75 40.64
CA GLU A 207 -7.36 -1.95 41.86
C GLU A 207 -7.68 -0.48 41.56
N HIS A 208 -7.03 0.12 40.56
CA HIS A 208 -7.29 1.51 40.20
C HIS A 208 -8.68 1.74 39.61
N LEU A 209 -9.26 0.79 38.87
CA LEU A 209 -10.67 0.89 38.44
C LEU A 209 -11.62 0.88 39.64
N SER A 210 -11.39 0.04 40.65
CA SER A 210 -12.20 -0.01 41.87
C SER A 210 -12.12 1.28 42.69
N MET A 211 -10.97 1.95 42.65
CA MET A 211 -10.75 3.27 43.26
C MET A 211 -11.22 4.43 42.37
N LYS A 212 -11.82 4.17 41.21
CA LYS A 212 -12.20 5.18 40.20
C LYS A 212 -11.02 6.11 39.82
N SER A 213 -9.81 5.54 39.73
CA SER A 213 -8.56 6.25 39.45
C SER A 213 -8.15 6.14 37.98
N GLU A 214 -7.77 7.27 37.38
CA GLU A 214 -7.29 7.33 35.99
C GLU A 214 -5.94 6.62 35.77
N LEU A 215 -5.20 6.30 36.84
CA LEU A 215 -3.96 5.53 36.75
C LEU A 215 -4.17 4.12 36.14
N ALA A 216 -5.41 3.62 36.14
CA ALA A 216 -5.77 2.42 35.38
C ALA A 216 -5.39 2.54 33.88
N PHE A 217 -5.48 3.73 33.27
CA PHE A 217 -5.06 3.97 31.89
C PHE A 217 -3.54 3.88 31.72
N ALA A 218 -2.76 4.31 32.71
CA ALA A 218 -1.30 4.21 32.69
C ALA A 218 -0.84 2.74 32.65
N TYR A 219 -1.40 1.90 33.53
CA TYR A 219 -1.11 0.46 33.55
C TYR A 219 -1.61 -0.26 32.30
N LEU A 220 -2.77 0.14 31.77
CA LEU A 220 -3.25 -0.36 30.49
C LEU A 220 -2.29 -0.04 29.34
N SER A 221 -1.70 1.16 29.33
CA SER A 221 -0.68 1.54 28.34
C SER A 221 0.55 0.61 28.38
N VAL A 222 1.05 0.31 29.58
CA VAL A 222 2.15 -0.64 29.77
C VAL A 222 1.77 -2.03 29.26
N LEU A 223 0.55 -2.48 29.53
CA LEU A 223 0.05 -3.77 29.05
C LEU A 223 0.01 -3.83 27.51
N PHE A 224 -0.45 -2.76 26.85
CA PHE A 224 -0.44 -2.69 25.38
C PHE A 224 0.96 -2.68 24.77
N LYS A 225 1.93 -2.01 25.40
CA LYS A 225 3.33 -2.03 24.94
C LYS A 225 3.93 -3.44 24.94
N ARG A 226 3.41 -4.33 25.80
CA ARG A 226 3.78 -5.75 25.85
C ARG A 226 3.01 -6.63 24.84
N ASN A 227 2.15 -6.03 24.02
CA ASN A 227 1.33 -6.69 22.99
C ASN A 227 0.45 -7.83 23.55
N ASP A 228 -0.08 -7.66 24.77
CA ASP A 228 -0.88 -8.68 25.44
C ASP A 228 -2.38 -8.40 25.33
N GLN A 229 -2.99 -8.88 24.25
CA GLN A 229 -4.43 -8.78 24.07
C GLN A 229 -5.22 -9.89 24.80
N SER A 230 -4.55 -10.98 25.23
CA SER A 230 -5.20 -12.09 25.92
C SER A 230 -5.82 -11.63 27.24
N LEU A 231 -5.05 -10.94 28.08
CA LEU A 231 -5.55 -10.47 29.37
C LEU A 231 -6.74 -9.51 29.25
N ILE A 232 -6.70 -8.63 28.25
CA ILE A 232 -7.79 -7.68 27.99
C ILE A 232 -9.09 -8.42 27.68
N ASN A 233 -9.02 -9.43 26.82
CA ASN A 233 -10.18 -10.19 26.39
C ASN A 233 -10.69 -11.18 27.44
N GLN A 234 -9.78 -11.82 28.18
CA GLN A 234 -10.11 -12.89 29.12
C GLN A 234 -10.49 -12.39 30.51
N HIS A 235 -9.99 -11.23 30.93
CA HIS A 235 -10.17 -10.77 32.31
C HIS A 235 -10.72 -9.34 32.40
N LEU A 236 -10.13 -8.37 31.69
CA LEU A 236 -10.55 -6.96 31.82
C LEU A 236 -11.97 -6.71 31.31
N TRP A 237 -12.34 -7.23 30.13
CA TRP A 237 -13.70 -7.09 29.62
C TRP A 237 -14.75 -7.73 30.54
N PRO A 238 -14.59 -8.98 31.01
CA PRO A 238 -15.48 -9.55 32.03
C PRO A 238 -15.63 -8.67 33.27
N TYR A 239 -14.52 -8.14 33.82
CA TYR A 239 -14.57 -7.22 34.95
C TYR A 239 -15.39 -5.97 34.65
N LEU A 240 -15.13 -5.29 33.52
CA LEU A 240 -15.87 -4.08 33.12
C LEU A 240 -17.37 -4.37 32.90
N LEU A 241 -17.71 -5.54 32.36
CA LEU A 241 -19.10 -5.96 32.16
C LEU A 241 -19.84 -6.21 33.48
N GLN A 242 -19.12 -6.68 34.51
CA GLN A 242 -19.66 -6.93 35.84
C GLN A 242 -19.78 -5.66 36.68
N THR A 243 -18.80 -4.75 36.57
CA THR A 243 -18.67 -3.59 37.46
C THR A 243 -19.21 -2.29 36.90
N SER A 244 -19.33 -2.18 35.56
CA SER A 244 -19.83 -0.95 34.97
C SER A 244 -21.30 -0.69 35.34
N PRO A 245 -21.62 0.52 35.81
CA PRO A 245 -23.00 0.94 36.09
C PRO A 245 -23.88 1.01 34.83
N PHE A 246 -23.27 1.04 33.65
CA PHE A 246 -23.94 1.19 32.35
C PHE A 246 -23.82 -0.11 31.53
N THR A 247 -24.24 -1.24 32.12
CA THR A 247 -23.97 -2.59 31.62
C THR A 247 -24.35 -2.82 30.15
N HIS A 248 -25.51 -2.31 29.71
CA HIS A 248 -25.96 -2.45 28.32
C HIS A 248 -25.02 -1.75 27.32
N SER A 249 -24.61 -0.53 27.65
CA SER A 249 -23.69 0.25 26.84
C SER A 249 -22.27 -0.32 26.88
N THR A 250 -21.82 -0.85 28.02
CA THR A 250 -20.54 -1.58 28.11
C THR A 250 -20.54 -2.85 27.26
N ARG A 251 -21.67 -3.59 27.19
CA ARG A 251 -21.83 -4.73 26.27
C ARG A 251 -21.73 -4.31 24.81
N ALA A 252 -22.37 -3.22 24.43
CA ALA A 252 -22.27 -2.66 23.09
C ALA A 252 -20.83 -2.27 22.72
N LEU A 253 -20.11 -1.60 23.63
CA LEU A 253 -18.70 -1.25 23.45
C LEU A 253 -17.81 -2.50 23.30
N ALA A 254 -18.04 -3.54 24.11
CA ALA A 254 -17.33 -4.80 24.01
C ALA A 254 -17.58 -5.50 22.67
N PHE A 255 -18.82 -5.44 22.15
CA PHE A 255 -19.14 -5.92 20.81
C PHE A 255 -18.35 -5.16 19.74
N PHE A 256 -18.35 -3.83 19.76
CA PHE A 256 -17.63 -3.02 18.78
C PHE A 256 -16.12 -3.25 18.84
N TYR A 257 -15.54 -3.38 20.04
CA TYR A 257 -14.14 -3.74 20.23
C TYR A 257 -13.76 -5.07 19.57
N LYS A 258 -14.62 -6.08 19.71
CA LYS A 258 -14.36 -7.42 19.15
C LYS A 258 -14.57 -7.46 17.65
N THR A 259 -15.64 -6.83 17.16
CA THR A 259 -16.09 -6.94 15.77
C THR A 259 -15.36 -5.96 14.84
N LEU A 260 -15.09 -4.74 15.29
CA LEU A 260 -14.47 -3.71 14.44
C LEU A 260 -12.95 -3.74 14.57
N LYS A 261 -12.25 -3.89 13.43
CA LYS A 261 -10.78 -4.00 13.36
C LYS A 261 -10.09 -2.74 12.82
N HIS A 262 -10.74 -1.58 12.94
CA HIS A 262 -10.07 -0.31 12.61
C HIS A 262 -9.00 0.01 13.64
N LYS A 263 -8.05 0.89 13.29
CA LYS A 263 -6.91 1.19 14.16
C LYS A 263 -7.32 1.80 15.51
N GLU A 264 -8.41 2.56 15.54
CA GLU A 264 -8.99 3.22 16.72
C GLU A 264 -9.91 2.32 17.58
N HIS A 265 -10.04 1.02 17.32
CA HIS A 265 -11.02 0.17 18.04
C HIS A 265 -10.80 0.10 19.57
N TYR A 266 -9.60 0.41 20.04
CA TYR A 266 -9.32 0.50 21.48
C TYR A 266 -10.09 1.64 22.19
N LEU A 267 -10.57 2.64 21.45
CA LEU A 267 -11.42 3.70 22.03
C LEU A 267 -12.65 3.11 22.73
N TYR A 268 -13.19 1.98 22.27
CA TYR A 268 -14.33 1.33 22.91
C TYR A 268 -13.99 0.77 24.30
N LEU A 269 -12.77 0.28 24.49
CA LEU A 269 -12.27 -0.15 25.80
C LEU A 269 -12.08 1.06 26.72
N TYR A 270 -11.52 2.16 26.20
CA TYR A 270 -11.30 3.37 27.01
C TYR A 270 -12.62 4.00 27.44
N HIS A 271 -13.62 3.97 26.56
CA HIS A 271 -14.97 4.40 26.86
C HIS A 271 -15.57 3.56 28.00
N ALA A 272 -15.44 2.23 27.94
CA ALA A 272 -15.93 1.34 28.99
C ALA A 272 -15.23 1.55 30.34
N MET A 273 -13.94 1.88 30.35
CA MET A 273 -13.22 2.25 31.58
C MET A 273 -13.65 3.62 32.10
N ALA A 274 -13.88 4.59 31.21
CA ALA A 274 -14.35 5.92 31.58
C ALA A 274 -15.74 5.87 32.25
N PHE A 275 -16.60 4.93 31.84
CA PHE A 275 -17.87 4.65 32.52
C PHE A 275 -17.74 4.26 33.99
N VAL A 276 -16.66 3.54 34.36
CA VAL A 276 -16.37 3.17 35.75
C VAL A 276 -15.74 4.34 36.49
N ILE A 277 -14.69 4.93 35.91
CA ILE A 277 -13.88 5.99 36.54
C ILE A 277 -14.69 7.28 36.76
N TYR A 278 -15.47 7.70 35.78
CA TYR A 278 -16.22 8.96 35.84
C TYR A 278 -17.73 8.74 36.09
N GLU A 279 -18.12 7.60 36.66
CA GLU A 279 -19.53 7.24 36.88
C GLU A 279 -20.35 8.41 37.45
N ASP A 280 -19.88 9.01 38.55
CA ASP A 280 -20.65 10.01 39.29
C ASP A 280 -20.82 11.29 38.47
N THR A 281 -19.81 11.66 37.68
CA THR A 281 -19.87 12.79 36.75
C THR A 281 -20.81 12.50 35.59
N ILE A 282 -20.73 11.30 35.00
CA ILE A 282 -21.58 10.89 33.88
C ILE A 282 -23.05 10.89 34.30
N ARG A 283 -23.38 10.31 35.46
CA ARG A 283 -24.77 10.29 35.98
C ARG A 283 -25.37 11.69 36.15
N LYS A 284 -24.56 12.69 36.48
CA LYS A 284 -25.00 14.09 36.58
C LYS A 284 -25.35 14.69 35.22
N ILE A 285 -24.61 14.33 34.17
CA ILE A 285 -24.79 14.86 32.81
C ILE A 285 -25.92 14.15 32.05
N ASP A 286 -26.11 12.86 32.31
CA ASP A 286 -26.92 11.92 31.50
C ASP A 286 -28.45 12.13 31.56
N GLN A 287 -28.92 13.28 32.04
CA GLN A 287 -30.35 13.64 32.11
C GLN A 287 -30.92 14.16 30.77
N GLN A 288 -30.21 13.96 29.66
CA GLN A 288 -30.61 14.51 28.35
C GLN A 288 -31.63 13.62 27.65
N SER A 289 -32.75 14.22 27.24
CA SER A 289 -33.72 13.56 26.39
C SER A 289 -33.13 13.32 25.00
N ASN A 290 -33.32 12.11 24.48
CA ASN A 290 -33.05 11.79 23.08
C ASN A 290 -34.40 11.81 22.36
N GLU A 291 -34.90 12.99 22.03
CA GLU A 291 -36.10 13.09 21.21
C GLU A 291 -35.81 12.55 19.81
N ILE A 292 -36.68 11.65 19.34
CA ILE A 292 -36.62 11.13 17.99
C ILE A 292 -37.26 12.18 17.09
N LEU A 293 -36.48 12.77 16.18
CA LEU A 293 -37.05 13.68 15.21
C LEU A 293 -38.01 12.95 14.27
N ASN A 294 -39.15 13.59 14.00
CA ASN A 294 -40.07 13.18 12.95
C ASN A 294 -39.63 13.83 11.61
N ILE A 295 -38.56 13.30 11.01
CA ILE A 295 -38.07 13.75 9.70
C ILE A 295 -38.70 12.88 8.61
N ASP A 296 -39.25 13.51 7.59
CA ASP A 296 -39.61 12.82 6.35
C ASP A 296 -38.33 12.46 5.57
N ILE A 297 -37.85 11.24 5.80
CA ILE A 297 -36.62 10.71 5.21
C ILE A 297 -36.75 10.56 3.69
N ASP A 298 -37.93 10.23 3.19
CA ASP A 298 -38.15 10.02 1.76
C ASP A 298 -38.10 11.36 1.03
N GLN A 299 -38.73 12.39 1.60
CA GLN A 299 -38.66 13.75 1.07
C GLN A 299 -37.21 14.28 1.08
N LEU A 300 -36.46 14.03 2.17
CA LEU A 300 -35.06 14.43 2.28
C LEU A 300 -34.16 13.83 1.19
N TYR A 301 -34.29 12.54 0.88
CA TYR A 301 -33.53 11.89 -0.20
C TYR A 301 -34.01 12.38 -1.58
N LYS A 302 -35.31 12.63 -1.75
CA LYS A 302 -35.88 13.15 -2.99
C LYS A 302 -35.36 14.56 -3.29
N ASP A 303 -35.34 15.43 -2.29
CA ASP A 303 -34.79 16.79 -2.41
C ASP A 303 -33.30 16.74 -2.75
N HIS A 304 -32.55 15.85 -2.10
CA HIS A 304 -31.14 15.65 -2.38
C HIS A 304 -30.86 15.18 -3.82
N LEU A 305 -31.64 14.22 -4.33
CA LEU A 305 -31.51 13.73 -5.71
C LEU A 305 -31.98 14.76 -6.76
N ASN A 306 -32.78 15.74 -6.34
CA ASN A 306 -33.25 16.82 -7.21
C ASN A 306 -32.37 18.08 -7.15
N ALA A 307 -31.44 18.16 -6.22
CA ALA A 307 -30.53 19.29 -6.12
C ALA A 307 -29.62 19.36 -7.37
N GLU A 308 -29.58 20.52 -8.02
CA GLU A 308 -28.75 20.72 -9.22
C GLU A 308 -27.27 20.97 -8.89
N THR A 309 -27.00 21.47 -7.68
CA THR A 309 -25.66 21.90 -7.27
C THR A 309 -25.19 21.22 -5.99
N ASN A 310 -23.88 20.94 -5.94
CA ASN A 310 -23.21 20.49 -4.73
C ASN A 310 -23.34 21.52 -3.60
N ILE A 311 -23.42 21.06 -2.35
CA ILE A 311 -23.38 21.96 -1.19
C ILE A 311 -21.95 22.48 -0.98
N GLU A 312 -21.83 23.76 -0.63
CA GLU A 312 -20.54 24.33 -0.24
C GLU A 312 -20.13 23.80 1.15
N LEU A 313 -19.01 23.07 1.16
CA LEU A 313 -18.44 22.52 2.39
C LEU A 313 -17.57 23.56 3.09
N ASP A 314 -17.69 23.66 4.42
CA ASP A 314 -16.92 24.63 5.21
C ASP A 314 -15.42 24.33 5.20
N SER A 315 -14.59 25.36 5.34
CA SER A 315 -13.12 25.26 5.32
C SER A 315 -12.57 24.22 6.30
N PHE A 316 -13.15 24.15 7.50
CA PHE A 316 -12.72 23.23 8.55
C PHE A 316 -12.87 21.76 8.16
N VAL A 317 -13.68 21.43 7.13
CA VAL A 317 -13.82 20.06 6.60
C VAL A 317 -12.50 19.56 6.00
N PHE A 318 -11.72 20.45 5.40
CA PHE A 318 -10.52 20.11 4.66
C PHE A 318 -9.31 19.98 5.60
N ASP A 319 -8.82 18.76 5.77
CA ASP A 319 -7.65 18.47 6.62
C ASP A 319 -6.63 17.55 5.93
N ARG A 320 -5.56 17.21 6.67
CA ARG A 320 -4.55 16.23 6.28
C ARG A 320 -5.10 14.90 5.75
N HIS A 321 -6.23 14.41 6.26
CA HIS A 321 -6.85 13.16 5.81
C HIS A 321 -7.62 13.31 4.49
N THR A 322 -8.03 14.53 4.14
CA THR A 322 -8.62 14.86 2.84
C THR A 322 -7.59 15.02 1.72
N GLY A 323 -6.30 15.12 2.05
CA GLY A 323 -5.19 15.32 1.11
C GLY A 323 -4.75 16.77 0.96
N ILE A 324 -5.36 17.70 1.72
CA ILE A 324 -4.91 19.08 1.85
C ILE A 324 -3.90 19.14 2.99
N ALA A 325 -2.77 19.80 2.76
CA ALA A 325 -1.65 19.81 3.70
C ALA A 325 -1.94 20.76 4.87
N THR A 326 -2.64 20.28 5.89
CA THR A 326 -2.72 20.95 7.20
C THR A 326 -1.72 20.33 8.18
N THR A 327 -1.24 21.12 9.13
CA THR A 327 -0.38 20.65 10.22
C THR A 327 -1.20 19.83 11.24
N ARG A 328 -0.54 19.02 12.10
CA ARG A 328 -1.26 18.31 13.17
C ARG A 328 -1.78 19.29 14.23
N SER A 329 -1.04 20.37 14.45
CA SER A 329 -1.40 21.46 15.36
C SER A 329 -2.64 22.23 14.89
N GLU A 330 -2.73 22.60 13.61
CA GLU A 330 -3.98 23.17 13.02
C GLU A 330 -5.17 22.24 13.22
N PHE A 331 -4.98 20.94 12.97
CA PHE A 331 -6.04 19.96 13.20
C PHE A 331 -6.46 19.89 14.67
N ALA A 332 -5.52 19.99 15.62
CA ALA A 332 -5.84 19.97 17.05
C ALA A 332 -6.60 21.21 17.51
N LEU A 333 -6.32 22.37 16.91
CA LEU A 333 -6.94 23.64 17.32
C LEU A 333 -8.31 23.84 16.66
N GLU A 334 -8.41 23.66 15.35
CA GLU A 334 -9.63 23.95 14.59
C GLU A 334 -10.41 22.68 14.27
N GLY A 335 -9.71 21.64 13.81
CA GLY A 335 -10.30 20.38 13.41
C GLY A 335 -11.00 19.67 14.58
N ALA A 336 -10.41 19.72 15.79
CA ALA A 336 -10.91 19.04 16.97
C ALA A 336 -11.95 19.83 17.78
N GLN A 337 -12.37 21.02 17.31
CA GLN A 337 -13.39 21.82 18.00
C GLN A 337 -14.71 21.06 18.15
N VAL A 338 -15.25 21.05 19.37
CA VAL A 338 -16.48 20.36 19.76
C VAL A 338 -17.54 21.38 20.14
N ALA A 339 -18.77 21.24 19.63
CA ALA A 339 -19.90 22.03 20.10
C ALA A 339 -20.53 21.39 21.35
N ASN A 340 -21.06 22.22 22.24
CA ASN A 340 -21.70 21.76 23.49
C ASN A 340 -20.79 20.84 24.31
N GLU A 341 -19.51 21.23 24.41
CA GLU A 341 -18.50 20.49 25.15
C GLU A 341 -18.88 20.39 26.64
N SER A 342 -18.82 19.19 27.23
CA SER A 342 -19.12 18.96 28.64
C SER A 342 -18.03 19.57 29.51
N LYS A 343 -18.40 20.57 30.32
CA LYS A 343 -17.47 21.23 31.24
C LYS A 343 -17.08 20.32 32.39
N GLU A 344 -17.96 19.40 32.77
CA GLU A 344 -17.80 18.49 33.90
C GLU A 344 -16.78 17.39 33.63
N LEU A 345 -16.65 16.96 32.36
CA LEU A 345 -15.65 15.98 31.91
C LEU A 345 -14.44 16.62 31.22
N PHE A 346 -14.42 17.95 31.08
CA PHE A 346 -13.32 18.67 30.46
C PHE A 346 -12.17 18.86 31.45
N ILE A 347 -11.03 18.22 31.17
CA ILE A 347 -9.81 18.35 31.96
C ILE A 347 -8.83 19.23 31.17
N ASP A 348 -8.77 20.52 31.53
CA ASP A 348 -7.99 21.54 30.80
C ASP A 348 -6.52 21.13 30.63
N LYS A 349 -5.90 20.62 31.70
CA LYS A 349 -4.52 20.10 31.64
C LYS A 349 -4.32 19.04 30.55
N TYR A 350 -5.30 18.15 30.35
CA TYR A 350 -5.19 17.08 29.35
C TYR A 350 -5.38 17.61 27.93
N ARG A 351 -6.29 18.57 27.72
CA ARG A 351 -6.44 19.24 26.43
C ARG A 351 -5.20 20.04 26.05
N GLN A 352 -4.59 20.74 27.02
CA GLN A 352 -3.31 21.44 26.81
C GLN A 352 -2.20 20.45 26.43
N MET A 353 -2.09 19.33 27.13
CA MET A 353 -1.13 18.26 26.79
C MET A 353 -1.37 17.71 25.38
N TYR A 354 -2.63 17.48 24.99
CA TYR A 354 -3.00 17.04 23.64
C TYR A 354 -2.51 18.01 22.56
N ASN A 355 -2.81 19.30 22.72
CA ASN A 355 -2.42 20.35 21.78
C ASN A 355 -0.90 20.48 21.67
N GLU A 356 -0.21 20.56 22.81
CA GLU A 356 1.24 20.65 22.88
C GLU A 356 1.91 19.45 22.19
N PHE A 357 1.39 18.25 22.42
CA PHE A 357 1.94 17.05 21.81
C PHE A 357 1.86 17.10 20.28
N LYS A 358 0.78 17.65 19.70
CA LYS A 358 0.68 17.82 18.24
C LYS A 358 1.70 18.80 17.70
N VAL A 359 1.94 19.91 18.41
CA VAL A 359 3.01 20.87 18.07
C VAL A 359 4.38 20.19 18.12
N MET A 360 4.68 19.43 19.18
CA MET A 360 5.93 18.68 19.30
C MET A 360 6.13 17.69 18.14
N MET A 361 5.07 17.01 17.70
CA MET A 361 5.14 16.10 16.55
C MET A 361 5.40 16.81 15.22
N ASP A 362 4.81 17.98 15.01
CA ASP A 362 5.05 18.78 13.80
C ASP A 362 6.49 19.29 13.76
N ASN A 363 7.01 19.78 14.89
CA ASN A 363 8.40 20.22 15.02
C ASN A 363 9.38 19.07 14.76
N ASP A 364 9.15 17.88 15.32
CA ASP A 364 10.00 16.70 15.07
C ASP A 364 9.95 16.24 13.59
N GLU A 365 8.79 16.33 12.93
CA GLU A 365 8.66 16.03 11.50
C GLU A 365 9.43 17.05 10.64
N GLN A 366 9.36 18.34 10.98
CA GLN A 366 10.11 19.40 10.30
C GLN A 366 11.62 19.22 10.51
N GLU A 367 12.08 18.96 11.74
CA GLU A 367 13.49 18.67 12.02
C GLU A 367 13.99 17.46 11.21
N LYS A 368 13.19 16.39 11.12
CA LYS A 368 13.53 15.20 10.32
C LYS A 368 13.63 15.52 8.84
N LYS A 369 12.75 16.38 8.29
CA LYS A 369 12.82 16.86 6.91
C LYS A 369 14.08 17.71 6.68
N GLN A 370 14.35 18.68 7.54
CA GLN A 370 15.57 19.50 7.47
C GLN A 370 16.85 18.66 7.59
N LYS A 371 16.88 17.66 8.48
CA LYS A 371 18.02 16.73 8.62
C LYS A 371 18.19 15.86 7.36
N LYS A 372 17.11 15.44 6.72
CA LYS A 372 17.15 14.70 5.44
C LYS A 372 17.64 15.58 4.29
N GLU A 373 17.17 16.82 4.20
CA GLU A 373 17.62 17.79 3.20
C GLU A 373 19.07 18.21 3.42
N THR A 374 19.49 18.39 4.67
CA THR A 374 20.90 18.67 5.00
C THR A 374 21.77 17.46 4.68
N LYS A 375 21.31 16.24 4.96
CA LYS A 375 22.01 15.01 4.54
C LYS A 375 22.04 14.87 3.03
N SER A 376 20.95 15.13 2.32
CA SER A 376 20.93 15.06 0.85
C SER A 376 21.83 16.13 0.24
N ARG A 377 21.87 17.35 0.79
CA ARG A 377 22.82 18.41 0.38
C ARG A 377 24.26 18.05 0.72
N LYS A 378 24.56 17.49 1.90
CA LYS A 378 25.91 17.02 2.26
C LYS A 378 26.35 15.84 1.41
N THR A 379 25.46 14.89 1.14
CA THR A 379 25.73 13.79 0.20
C THR A 379 25.90 14.33 -1.19
N LYS A 380 25.04 15.24 -1.67
CA LYS A 380 25.17 15.86 -2.99
C LYS A 380 26.48 16.63 -3.10
N ARG A 381 26.85 17.43 -2.10
CA ARG A 381 28.11 18.17 -2.05
C ARG A 381 29.31 17.25 -1.93
N LYS A 382 29.25 16.20 -1.11
CA LYS A 382 30.31 15.19 -1.02
C LYS A 382 30.39 14.35 -2.28
N THR A 383 29.28 14.12 -2.99
CA THR A 383 29.23 13.47 -4.29
C THR A 383 29.71 14.42 -5.38
N GLU A 384 29.45 15.72 -5.29
CA GLU A 384 29.98 16.76 -6.19
C GLU A 384 31.49 16.93 -5.96
N GLU A 385 31.97 16.91 -4.70
CA GLU A 385 33.39 16.93 -4.32
C GLU A 385 34.09 15.61 -4.70
N LEU A 386 33.48 14.44 -4.45
CA LEU A 386 33.98 13.16 -4.97
C LEU A 386 33.87 13.11 -6.49
N HIS A 387 32.88 13.76 -7.10
CA HIS A 387 32.74 13.82 -8.55
C HIS A 387 33.74 14.78 -9.13
N GLU A 388 34.12 15.87 -8.45
CA GLU A 388 35.22 16.77 -8.84
C GLU A 388 36.57 16.11 -8.62
N GLU A 389 36.83 15.44 -7.50
CA GLU A 389 38.03 14.62 -7.30
C GLU A 389 38.08 13.45 -8.29
N ASN A 390 36.93 12.80 -8.56
CA ASN A 390 36.84 11.77 -9.59
C ASN A 390 36.83 12.36 -11.00
N ILE A 391 36.46 13.62 -11.24
CA ILE A 391 36.56 14.33 -12.52
C ILE A 391 38.00 14.79 -12.70
N ILE A 392 38.76 15.07 -11.65
CA ILE A 392 40.18 15.37 -11.74
C ILE A 392 40.96 14.07 -11.96
N LYS A 393 40.62 12.99 -11.23
CA LYS A 393 41.15 11.63 -11.47
C LYS A 393 40.64 10.98 -12.77
N LYS A 394 39.43 11.30 -13.24
CA LYS A 394 38.88 10.90 -14.55
C LYS A 394 39.29 11.85 -15.66
N LYS A 395 39.52 13.15 -15.49
CA LYS A 395 40.14 13.97 -16.55
C LYS A 395 41.56 13.54 -16.82
N ALA A 396 42.23 12.93 -15.83
CA ALA A 396 43.48 12.21 -16.02
C ALA A 396 43.32 10.77 -16.59
N LYS A 397 42.12 10.18 -16.65
CA LYS A 397 41.87 8.77 -17.08
C LYS A 397 40.70 8.54 -18.05
N LEU A 398 40.03 9.60 -18.52
CA LEU A 398 38.74 9.60 -19.21
C LEU A 398 38.65 10.71 -20.27
N ASN A 399 39.80 11.33 -20.58
CA ASN A 399 40.02 11.98 -21.87
C ASN A 399 40.30 10.97 -23.00
N THR A 400 39.98 9.68 -22.80
CA THR A 400 40.24 8.62 -23.78
C THR A 400 39.05 7.75 -24.20
N ASP A 401 37.83 7.84 -23.62
CA ASP A 401 36.78 6.83 -23.95
C ASP A 401 35.32 7.32 -24.06
N GLU A 402 35.01 8.62 -24.04
CA GLU A 402 33.68 9.11 -24.44
C GLU A 402 33.71 9.67 -25.87
N GLN A 403 34.06 8.81 -26.83
CA GLN A 403 33.76 9.08 -28.24
C GLN A 403 32.25 8.97 -28.45
N VAL A 404 31.69 10.00 -29.10
CA VAL A 404 30.32 10.00 -29.63
C VAL A 404 30.21 8.83 -30.58
N THR A 405 29.64 7.72 -30.09
CA THR A 405 29.43 6.53 -30.93
C THR A 405 28.39 6.91 -32.00
N THR A 406 28.77 6.89 -33.26
CA THR A 406 27.90 7.07 -34.42
C THR A 406 26.97 5.85 -34.57
N ASP A 407 25.90 5.98 -35.36
CA ASP A 407 25.04 4.83 -35.66
C ASP A 407 25.82 3.69 -36.35
N ALA A 408 26.84 4.03 -37.15
CA ALA A 408 27.72 3.05 -37.78
C ALA A 408 28.54 2.25 -36.76
N GLU A 409 29.04 2.89 -35.70
CA GLU A 409 29.76 2.18 -34.64
C GLU A 409 28.83 1.32 -33.77
N LEU A 410 27.57 1.76 -33.56
CA LEU A 410 26.55 0.92 -32.93
C LEU A 410 26.23 -0.31 -33.79
N ASP A 411 26.06 -0.14 -35.10
CA ASP A 411 25.81 -1.23 -36.05
C ASP A 411 26.99 -2.22 -36.06
N ASN A 412 28.23 -1.72 -36.13
CA ASN A 412 29.42 -2.55 -36.05
C ASN A 412 29.49 -3.34 -34.75
N GLU A 413 29.11 -2.74 -33.63
CA GLU A 413 29.08 -3.42 -32.34
C GLU A 413 28.01 -4.51 -32.27
N ILE A 414 26.82 -4.27 -32.86
CA ILE A 414 25.76 -5.28 -32.98
C ILE A 414 26.24 -6.47 -33.82
N ILE A 415 26.88 -6.20 -34.97
CA ILE A 415 27.43 -7.23 -35.86
C ILE A 415 28.57 -7.99 -35.18
N ARG A 416 29.44 -7.30 -34.42
CA ARG A 416 30.53 -7.93 -33.65
C ARG A 416 30.01 -8.92 -32.61
N LEU A 417 28.80 -8.71 -32.09
CA LEU A 417 28.10 -9.64 -31.18
C LEU A 417 27.35 -10.75 -31.92
N ASP A 418 27.61 -10.91 -33.22
CA ASP A 418 27.04 -11.93 -34.10
C ASP A 418 25.51 -11.80 -34.23
N TYR A 419 24.99 -10.57 -34.20
CA TYR A 419 23.59 -10.30 -34.49
C TYR A 419 23.44 -9.71 -35.90
N HIS A 420 22.47 -10.22 -36.65
CA HIS A 420 22.07 -9.64 -37.92
C HIS A 420 21.24 -8.37 -37.69
N ILE A 421 21.44 -7.34 -38.54
CA ILE A 421 20.65 -6.11 -38.54
C ILE A 421 19.64 -6.15 -39.69
N ASP A 422 18.37 -6.26 -39.34
CA ASP A 422 17.24 -6.21 -40.27
C ASP A 422 16.84 -4.75 -40.52
N ILE A 423 17.22 -4.17 -41.66
CA ILE A 423 16.81 -2.81 -42.02
C ILE A 423 15.36 -2.84 -42.53
N LYS A 424 14.48 -2.02 -41.92
CA LYS A 424 13.05 -1.94 -42.25
C LYS A 424 12.63 -0.48 -42.54
N PRO A 425 11.67 -0.24 -43.46
CA PRO A 425 11.15 1.10 -43.70
C PRO A 425 10.36 1.62 -42.48
N THR A 426 10.14 2.93 -42.41
CA THR A 426 9.33 3.56 -41.35
C THR A 426 7.89 3.04 -41.27
N SER A 427 7.34 2.58 -42.40
CA SER A 427 6.01 1.93 -42.46
C SER A 427 5.93 0.65 -41.62
N PHE A 428 7.04 -0.03 -41.35
CA PHE A 428 7.05 -1.19 -40.45
C PHE A 428 6.54 -0.83 -39.04
N VAL A 429 6.85 0.38 -38.55
CA VAL A 429 6.39 0.84 -37.24
C VAL A 429 4.90 1.17 -37.27
N SER A 430 4.44 1.90 -38.28
CA SER A 430 3.04 2.35 -38.37
C SER A 430 2.06 1.25 -38.77
N ASP A 431 2.50 0.32 -39.62
CA ASP A 431 1.60 -0.62 -40.30
C ASP A 431 1.67 -2.00 -39.64
N GLU A 432 2.86 -2.43 -39.18
CA GLU A 432 3.06 -3.73 -38.54
C GLU A 432 3.05 -3.60 -37.01
N LEU A 433 4.01 -2.88 -36.42
CA LEU A 433 4.17 -2.85 -34.95
C LEU A 433 3.00 -2.18 -34.22
N ALA A 434 2.48 -1.06 -34.74
CA ALA A 434 1.40 -0.31 -34.09
C ALA A 434 0.10 -1.11 -33.92
N ASN A 435 -0.09 -2.15 -34.76
CA ASN A 435 -1.26 -3.02 -34.73
C ASN A 435 -1.09 -4.24 -33.79
N LEU A 436 0.13 -4.51 -33.34
CA LEU A 436 0.42 -5.62 -32.43
C LEU A 436 -0.01 -5.31 -30.99
N ALA A 437 -0.29 -6.36 -30.23
CA ALA A 437 -0.58 -6.22 -28.82
C ALA A 437 0.70 -6.02 -28.01
N HIS A 438 0.62 -5.20 -26.98
CA HIS A 438 1.70 -5.02 -26.02
C HIS A 438 1.69 -6.16 -24.98
N GLY A 439 2.87 -6.64 -24.58
CA GLY A 439 2.99 -7.57 -23.46
C GLY A 439 2.65 -6.95 -22.10
N GLN A 440 2.85 -5.64 -21.97
CA GLN A 440 2.43 -4.86 -20.80
C GLN A 440 2.37 -3.37 -21.15
N PRO A 441 1.51 -2.57 -20.47
CA PRO A 441 1.56 -1.13 -20.61
C PRO A 441 2.85 -0.56 -19.99
N ARG A 442 3.37 0.52 -20.55
CA ARG A 442 4.54 1.22 -20.02
C ARG A 442 4.19 1.89 -18.70
N THR A 443 4.97 1.58 -17.68
CA THR A 443 4.83 2.19 -16.35
C THR A 443 5.74 3.40 -16.13
N SER A 444 6.70 3.62 -17.04
CA SER A 444 7.63 4.74 -17.02
C SER A 444 8.10 5.07 -18.45
N ALA A 445 8.49 6.33 -18.68
CA ALA A 445 8.98 6.80 -19.98
C ALA A 445 10.28 6.09 -20.42
N HIS A 446 11.04 5.53 -19.47
CA HIS A 446 12.30 4.88 -19.78
C HIS A 446 12.14 3.38 -20.11
N LYS A 447 11.00 2.74 -19.81
CA LYS A 447 10.73 1.36 -20.19
C LYS A 447 10.34 1.29 -21.65
N LYS A 448 10.81 0.26 -22.37
CA LYS A 448 10.50 0.04 -23.79
C LYS A 448 9.18 -0.69 -23.95
N ALA A 449 8.49 -0.42 -25.06
CA ALA A 449 7.33 -1.19 -25.45
C ALA A 449 7.77 -2.59 -25.86
N VAL A 450 6.90 -3.57 -25.65
CA VAL A 450 7.11 -4.97 -26.02
C VAL A 450 5.90 -5.37 -26.86
N PHE A 451 6.08 -5.41 -28.18
CA PHE A 451 5.05 -5.78 -29.16
C PHE A 451 5.10 -7.29 -29.38
N ILE A 452 3.94 -7.93 -29.45
CA ILE A 452 3.83 -9.38 -29.53
C ILE A 452 2.91 -9.75 -30.69
N SER A 453 3.45 -10.59 -31.58
CA SER A 453 2.75 -11.28 -32.66
C SER A 453 2.69 -12.79 -32.36
N SER A 454 2.10 -13.57 -33.25
CA SER A 454 2.11 -15.04 -33.17
C SER A 454 3.53 -15.60 -33.15
N ASP A 455 4.38 -15.08 -34.02
CA ASP A 455 5.68 -15.67 -34.32
C ASP A 455 6.84 -14.95 -33.61
N TYR A 456 6.67 -13.65 -33.35
CA TYR A 456 7.75 -12.78 -32.90
C TYR A 456 7.35 -11.81 -31.79
N ILE A 457 8.35 -11.45 -30.99
CA ILE A 457 8.34 -10.40 -29.99
C ILE A 457 9.31 -9.31 -30.43
N TYR A 458 8.88 -8.06 -30.38
CA TYR A 458 9.69 -6.88 -30.66
C TYR A 458 9.80 -5.99 -29.43
N LYS A 459 11.00 -5.60 -29.02
CA LYS A 459 11.22 -4.69 -27.88
C LYS A 459 11.92 -3.40 -28.33
N GLY A 460 11.27 -2.26 -28.14
CA GLY A 460 11.80 -0.96 -28.58
C GLY A 460 10.78 0.20 -28.52
N PRO A 461 11.04 1.32 -29.21
CA PRO A 461 12.31 1.65 -29.87
C PRO A 461 13.41 1.99 -28.85
N TYR A 462 14.64 1.61 -29.15
CA TYR A 462 15.85 2.17 -28.55
C TYR A 462 16.38 3.25 -29.49
N LEU A 463 16.47 4.49 -29.00
CA LEU A 463 16.94 5.61 -29.79
C LEU A 463 18.47 5.69 -29.74
N SER A 464 19.14 5.48 -30.86
CA SER A 464 20.61 5.45 -30.92
C SER A 464 21.23 6.78 -30.54
N ASN A 465 20.57 7.90 -30.83
CA ASN A 465 21.02 9.26 -30.45
C ASN A 465 20.84 9.56 -28.95
N LEU A 466 20.11 8.74 -28.19
CA LEU A 466 19.99 8.87 -26.74
C LEU A 466 20.95 7.89 -26.06
N GLN A 467 21.99 8.41 -25.41
CA GLN A 467 23.03 7.61 -24.74
C GLN A 467 22.45 6.55 -23.79
N GLY A 468 21.40 6.89 -23.03
CA GLY A 468 20.75 5.97 -22.10
C GLY A 468 20.06 4.78 -22.79
N ASP A 469 19.50 4.99 -23.98
CA ASP A 469 18.85 3.94 -24.76
C ASP A 469 19.87 3.06 -25.48
N ARG A 470 20.89 3.67 -26.09
CA ARG A 470 22.02 2.95 -26.70
C ARG A 470 22.67 2.00 -25.71
N LYS A 471 22.94 2.48 -24.49
CA LYS A 471 23.50 1.67 -23.41
C LYS A 471 22.60 0.48 -23.07
N ARG A 472 21.29 0.67 -22.99
CA ARG A 472 20.33 -0.40 -22.68
C ARG A 472 20.16 -1.40 -23.80
N LEU A 473 20.21 -0.95 -25.06
CA LEU A 473 20.22 -1.83 -26.22
C LEU A 473 21.43 -2.77 -26.14
N LEU A 474 22.63 -2.20 -26.02
CA LEU A 474 23.86 -2.97 -25.90
C LEU A 474 23.86 -3.87 -24.66
N TYR A 475 23.33 -3.42 -23.53
CA TYR A 475 23.21 -4.26 -22.33
C TYR A 475 22.28 -5.45 -22.54
N ASN A 476 21.16 -5.32 -23.25
CA ASN A 476 20.36 -6.50 -23.61
C ASN A 476 21.21 -7.50 -24.41
N LEU A 477 21.97 -7.04 -25.41
CA LEU A 477 22.77 -7.91 -26.27
C LEU A 477 23.92 -8.57 -25.51
N TYR A 478 24.74 -7.78 -24.80
CA TYR A 478 25.87 -8.27 -24.00
C TYR A 478 25.41 -9.27 -22.94
N PHE A 479 24.36 -8.93 -22.18
CA PHE A 479 23.93 -9.79 -21.09
C PHE A 479 23.20 -11.04 -21.57
N THR A 480 22.44 -10.98 -22.66
CA THR A 480 21.86 -12.19 -23.29
C THR A 480 22.98 -13.13 -23.73
N ARG A 481 23.99 -12.64 -24.48
CA ARG A 481 25.12 -13.47 -24.92
C ARG A 481 25.95 -14.01 -23.75
N ALA A 482 26.24 -13.18 -22.75
CA ALA A 482 26.94 -13.62 -21.55
C ALA A 482 26.19 -14.74 -20.82
N LEU A 483 24.87 -14.63 -20.67
CA LEU A 483 24.07 -15.68 -20.04
C LEU A 483 24.08 -16.98 -20.87
N LEU A 484 23.97 -16.90 -22.20
CA LEU A 484 24.06 -18.08 -23.08
C LEU A 484 25.43 -18.76 -22.97
N THR A 485 26.52 -17.99 -23.01
CA THR A 485 27.88 -18.51 -22.83
C THR A 485 28.03 -19.19 -21.47
N LEU A 486 27.44 -18.65 -20.41
CA LEU A 486 27.46 -19.26 -19.08
C LEU A 486 26.62 -20.55 -19.01
N GLU A 487 25.44 -20.59 -19.63
CA GLU A 487 24.61 -21.80 -19.69
C GLU A 487 25.34 -22.93 -20.42
N GLN A 488 26.02 -22.62 -21.54
CA GLN A 488 26.85 -23.57 -22.29
C GLN A 488 28.07 -24.04 -21.49
N TYR A 489 28.82 -23.10 -20.89
CA TYR A 489 30.04 -23.42 -20.13
C TYR A 489 29.75 -24.32 -18.92
N LEU A 490 28.67 -24.02 -18.18
CA LEU A 490 28.24 -24.83 -17.04
C LEU A 490 27.52 -26.12 -17.45
N LYS A 491 27.30 -26.34 -18.76
CA LYS A 491 26.55 -27.48 -19.31
C LYS A 491 25.18 -27.61 -18.67
N ILE A 492 24.45 -26.49 -18.56
CA ILE A 492 23.12 -26.44 -17.97
C ILE A 492 22.18 -27.34 -18.79
N PRO A 493 21.48 -28.30 -18.15
CA PRO A 493 20.50 -29.15 -18.83
C PRO A 493 19.41 -28.33 -19.51
N GLU A 494 18.91 -28.82 -20.65
CA GLU A 494 17.91 -28.11 -21.47
C GLU A 494 16.69 -27.62 -20.67
N TYR A 495 16.16 -28.44 -19.74
CA TYR A 495 15.02 -28.06 -18.91
C TYR A 495 15.30 -26.92 -17.89
N MET A 496 16.56 -26.66 -17.59
CA MET A 496 16.99 -25.54 -16.74
C MET A 496 17.44 -24.31 -17.54
N GLN A 497 17.64 -24.45 -18.85
CA GLN A 497 17.99 -23.33 -19.71
C GLN A 497 16.83 -22.35 -19.78
N SER A 498 17.18 -21.08 -19.61
CA SER A 498 16.21 -20.03 -19.31
C SER A 498 16.36 -18.81 -20.22
N ILE A 499 17.37 -18.84 -21.10
CA ILE A 499 17.71 -17.74 -21.97
C ILE A 499 17.29 -18.09 -23.38
N ILE A 500 16.65 -17.13 -24.01
CA ILE A 500 16.32 -17.19 -25.42
C ILE A 500 17.07 -16.04 -26.06
N ASP A 501 17.80 -16.36 -27.12
CA ASP A 501 18.58 -15.36 -27.83
C ASP A 501 17.66 -14.42 -28.63
N TRP A 502 18.21 -13.26 -28.99
CA TRP A 502 17.61 -12.41 -30.01
C TRP A 502 17.90 -13.01 -31.39
N GLU A 503 16.90 -13.04 -32.26
CA GLU A 503 17.06 -13.52 -33.63
C GLU A 503 17.79 -12.50 -34.49
N SER A 504 17.43 -11.22 -34.32
CA SER A 504 18.03 -10.09 -35.03
C SER A 504 17.76 -8.78 -34.30
N VAL A 505 18.41 -7.71 -34.75
CA VAL A 505 18.10 -6.33 -34.37
C VAL A 505 17.47 -5.63 -35.57
N VAL A 506 16.24 -5.14 -35.44
CA VAL A 506 15.57 -4.38 -36.49
C VAL A 506 15.97 -2.91 -36.39
N LYS A 507 16.52 -2.33 -37.46
CA LYS A 507 16.84 -0.91 -37.58
C LYS A 507 15.83 -0.24 -38.52
N ILE A 508 15.22 0.87 -38.09
CA ILE A 508 14.28 1.60 -38.94
C ILE A 508 15.06 2.59 -39.82
N ASP A 509 14.93 2.41 -41.13
CA ASP A 509 15.66 3.17 -42.14
C ASP A 509 15.39 4.67 -42.04
N ASN A 510 16.44 5.47 -42.26
CA ASN A 510 16.45 6.94 -42.12
C ASN A 510 15.97 7.46 -40.74
N THR A 511 16.05 6.62 -39.69
CA THR A 511 15.77 7.03 -38.31
C THR A 511 16.85 6.49 -37.36
N ASN A 512 16.72 6.87 -36.10
CA ASN A 512 17.60 6.43 -35.01
C ASN A 512 16.99 5.28 -34.20
N GLU A 513 15.99 4.58 -34.72
CA GLU A 513 15.20 3.60 -33.95
C GLU A 513 15.68 2.16 -34.17
N TYR A 514 15.94 1.46 -33.06
CA TYR A 514 16.31 0.06 -33.03
C TYR A 514 15.31 -0.76 -32.21
N TYR A 515 15.01 -1.98 -32.65
CA TYR A 515 14.13 -2.93 -31.97
C TYR A 515 14.82 -4.28 -31.87
N LEU A 516 14.69 -4.94 -30.73
CA LEU A 516 15.15 -6.32 -30.55
C LEU A 516 14.06 -7.28 -31.03
N LYS A 517 14.38 -8.24 -31.90
CA LYS A 517 13.45 -9.26 -32.42
C LYS A 517 13.79 -10.63 -31.87
N GLN A 518 12.80 -11.35 -31.37
CA GLN A 518 12.94 -12.71 -30.83
C GLN A 518 11.71 -13.55 -31.14
N LYS A 519 11.86 -14.87 -31.25
CA LYS A 519 10.72 -15.79 -31.43
C LYS A 519 9.76 -15.75 -30.23
N SER A 520 8.46 -15.80 -30.50
CA SER A 520 7.45 -15.84 -29.46
C SER A 520 7.51 -17.15 -28.67
N VAL A 521 7.39 -17.04 -27.34
CA VAL A 521 7.30 -18.18 -26.40
C VAL A 521 5.88 -18.45 -25.91
N GLY A 522 4.92 -17.68 -26.42
CA GLY A 522 3.51 -17.79 -26.06
C GLY A 522 2.79 -18.88 -26.85
N LYS A 523 1.46 -18.89 -26.78
CA LYS A 523 0.63 -19.80 -27.58
C LYS A 523 0.76 -19.47 -29.07
N ALA A 524 0.74 -20.49 -29.93
CA ALA A 524 0.86 -20.29 -31.38
C ALA A 524 -0.26 -19.40 -31.98
N SER A 525 -1.46 -19.39 -31.39
CA SER A 525 -2.56 -18.54 -31.82
C SER A 525 -2.91 -17.48 -30.77
N LEU A 526 -3.16 -16.26 -31.25
CA LEU A 526 -3.71 -15.14 -30.49
C LEU A 526 -5.18 -14.97 -30.86
N SER A 527 -6.09 -15.07 -29.90
CA SER A 527 -7.51 -14.78 -30.09
C SER A 527 -7.82 -13.33 -29.68
N GLU A 528 -8.86 -12.72 -30.25
CA GLU A 528 -9.27 -11.38 -29.82
C GLU A 528 -9.60 -11.30 -28.32
N ASN A 529 -10.06 -12.40 -27.74
CA ASN A 529 -10.38 -12.53 -26.32
C ASN A 529 -9.14 -12.53 -25.40
N ASP A 530 -7.94 -12.65 -25.96
CA ASP A 530 -6.68 -12.65 -25.21
C ASP A 530 -6.17 -11.23 -24.90
N HIS A 531 -6.89 -10.20 -25.35
CA HIS A 531 -6.47 -8.81 -25.24
C HIS A 531 -7.41 -7.97 -24.36
N ASP A 532 -6.84 -6.97 -23.69
CA ASP A 532 -7.55 -5.87 -23.04
C ASP A 532 -7.07 -4.53 -23.61
N ARG A 533 -7.91 -3.49 -23.59
CA ARG A 533 -7.48 -2.11 -23.93
C ARG A 533 -7.26 -1.31 -22.66
N VAL A 534 -6.05 -0.78 -22.48
CA VAL A 534 -5.64 -0.06 -21.26
C VAL A 534 -5.15 1.34 -21.59
N THR A 535 -5.50 2.28 -20.72
CA THR A 535 -5.00 3.67 -20.75
C THR A 535 -4.22 3.94 -19.46
N THR A 536 -2.98 4.38 -19.61
CA THR A 536 -2.11 4.85 -18.54
C THR A 536 -1.87 6.36 -18.64
N LYS A 537 -0.96 6.91 -17.82
CA LYS A 537 -0.53 8.30 -17.97
C LYS A 537 0.34 8.53 -19.22
N LEU A 538 0.96 7.48 -19.75
CA LEU A 538 1.93 7.56 -20.84
C LEU A 538 1.35 7.08 -22.17
N GLU A 539 0.35 6.22 -22.11
CA GLU A 539 -0.18 5.49 -23.25
C GLU A 539 -1.70 5.48 -23.20
N THR A 540 -2.35 5.77 -24.32
CA THR A 540 -3.81 5.83 -24.41
C THR A 540 -4.33 4.70 -25.28
N ASN A 541 -5.35 4.00 -24.80
CA ASN A 541 -6.06 2.97 -25.56
C ASN A 541 -5.18 1.87 -26.19
N VAL A 542 -4.12 1.46 -25.49
CA VAL A 542 -3.18 0.44 -25.98
C VAL A 542 -3.77 -0.95 -25.81
N LYS A 543 -3.69 -1.76 -26.86
CA LYS A 543 -4.06 -3.18 -26.85
C LYS A 543 -2.96 -3.94 -26.08
N ILE A 544 -3.30 -4.53 -24.96
CA ILE A 544 -2.37 -5.33 -24.14
C ILE A 544 -2.83 -6.80 -24.10
N LEU A 545 -1.90 -7.73 -23.99
CA LEU A 545 -2.25 -9.13 -23.69
C LEU A 545 -2.72 -9.25 -22.24
N ARG A 546 -3.84 -9.93 -22.04
CA ARG A 546 -4.36 -10.27 -20.72
C ARG A 546 -3.37 -11.18 -20.01
N ARG A 547 -3.22 -10.99 -18.70
CA ARG A 547 -2.36 -11.84 -17.89
C ARG A 547 -2.87 -13.28 -17.88
N GLY A 548 -1.96 -14.21 -18.12
CA GLY A 548 -2.23 -15.64 -18.17
C GLY A 548 -2.99 -16.16 -19.39
N SER A 549 -3.26 -15.30 -20.40
CA SER A 549 -3.93 -15.74 -21.63
C SER A 549 -2.94 -16.38 -22.61
N HIS A 550 -1.93 -15.63 -23.03
CA HIS A 550 -0.95 -16.03 -24.04
C HIS A 550 0.38 -16.50 -23.43
N ILE A 551 0.83 -15.85 -22.34
CA ILE A 551 2.02 -16.19 -21.56
C ILE A 551 1.68 -16.11 -20.07
N ASN A 552 2.16 -17.07 -19.29
CA ASN A 552 2.08 -17.04 -17.82
C ASN A 552 3.36 -16.48 -17.23
N ARG A 553 3.25 -15.57 -16.26
CA ARG A 553 4.40 -15.25 -15.40
C ARG A 553 4.48 -16.27 -14.28
N LEU A 554 5.69 -16.61 -13.85
CA LEU A 554 5.89 -17.59 -12.78
C LEU A 554 5.17 -17.17 -11.47
N ILE A 555 5.17 -15.87 -11.15
CA ILE A 555 4.44 -15.32 -9.99
C ILE A 555 2.91 -15.56 -10.02
N GLU A 556 2.33 -15.78 -11.19
CA GLU A 556 0.90 -16.07 -11.34
C GLU A 556 0.62 -17.53 -10.99
N LEU A 557 1.46 -18.44 -11.47
CA LEU A 557 1.41 -19.86 -11.12
C LEU A 557 1.76 -20.11 -9.66
N GLU A 558 2.68 -19.34 -9.09
CA GLU A 558 2.99 -19.40 -7.65
C GLU A 558 1.76 -19.19 -6.77
N LYS A 559 0.66 -18.60 -7.28
CA LYS A 559 -0.56 -18.39 -6.49
C LYS A 559 -1.52 -19.56 -6.56
N ASP A 560 -1.45 -20.37 -7.61
CA ASP A 560 -2.42 -21.41 -7.95
C ASP A 560 -1.76 -22.79 -7.85
N GLU A 561 -1.98 -23.48 -6.73
CA GLU A 561 -1.25 -24.73 -6.43
C GLU A 561 -1.61 -25.86 -7.39
N SER A 562 -2.85 -25.95 -7.89
CA SER A 562 -3.26 -27.06 -8.75
C SER A 562 -2.56 -27.02 -10.12
N ASN A 563 -2.33 -25.83 -10.67
CA ASN A 563 -1.67 -25.65 -11.96
C ASN A 563 -0.13 -25.66 -11.88
N PHE A 564 0.43 -25.69 -10.67
CA PHE A 564 1.88 -25.63 -10.44
C PHE A 564 2.52 -27.01 -10.25
N LEU A 565 1.74 -28.10 -10.21
CA LEU A 565 2.19 -29.39 -9.67
C LEU A 565 2.96 -30.28 -10.65
N ASP A 566 2.60 -30.33 -11.94
CA ASP A 566 3.11 -31.39 -12.83
C ASP A 566 4.63 -31.29 -13.08
N ASP A 567 5.22 -30.08 -13.11
CA ASP A 567 6.67 -29.86 -13.30
C ASP A 567 7.30 -28.95 -12.24
N LYS A 568 6.69 -28.88 -11.05
CA LYS A 568 7.10 -27.98 -9.97
C LYS A 568 8.61 -27.96 -9.73
N LYS A 569 9.22 -29.15 -9.67
CA LYS A 569 10.65 -29.31 -9.43
C LYS A 569 11.48 -28.66 -10.53
N GLN A 570 11.21 -28.99 -11.80
CA GLN A 570 11.97 -28.51 -12.94
C GLN A 570 11.85 -26.99 -13.08
N ILE A 571 10.63 -26.45 -12.97
CA ILE A 571 10.37 -25.00 -13.03
C ILE A 571 11.09 -24.25 -11.91
N CYS A 572 11.03 -24.77 -10.67
CA CYS A 572 11.73 -24.17 -9.54
C CYS A 572 13.25 -24.20 -9.72
N GLN A 573 13.81 -25.33 -10.18
CA GLN A 573 15.24 -25.47 -10.43
C GLN A 573 15.71 -24.53 -11.54
N ALA A 574 15.00 -24.48 -12.68
CA ALA A 574 15.29 -23.56 -13.77
C ALA A 574 15.22 -22.09 -13.31
N CYS A 575 14.23 -21.73 -12.50
CA CYS A 575 14.08 -20.37 -11.97
C CYS A 575 15.24 -19.98 -11.06
N LEU A 576 15.67 -20.89 -10.18
CA LEU A 576 16.83 -20.67 -9.31
C LEU A 576 18.13 -20.61 -10.09
N GLN A 577 18.30 -21.48 -11.11
CA GLN A 577 19.44 -21.47 -12.01
C GLN A 577 19.55 -20.12 -12.72
N HIS A 578 18.44 -19.63 -13.27
CA HIS A 578 18.36 -18.32 -13.90
C HIS A 578 18.74 -17.18 -12.94
N PHE A 579 18.19 -17.18 -11.71
CA PHE A 579 18.51 -16.14 -10.74
C PHE A 579 19.95 -16.19 -10.23
N TYR A 580 20.57 -17.37 -10.17
CA TYR A 580 22.00 -17.53 -9.89
C TYR A 580 22.85 -16.86 -10.97
N LEU A 581 22.60 -17.15 -12.25
CA LEU A 581 23.34 -16.54 -13.36
C LEU A 581 23.18 -15.02 -13.41
N ARG A 582 21.95 -14.51 -13.19
CA ARG A 582 21.72 -13.07 -13.06
C ARG A 582 22.44 -12.45 -11.86
N TYR A 583 22.49 -13.16 -10.74
CA TYR A 583 23.15 -12.67 -9.53
C TYR A 583 24.65 -12.49 -9.77
N ILE A 584 25.34 -13.50 -10.32
CA ILE A 584 26.79 -13.42 -10.56
C ILE A 584 27.14 -12.32 -11.59
N LEU A 585 26.30 -12.11 -12.60
CA LEU A 585 26.43 -11.01 -13.57
C LEU A 585 25.96 -9.64 -13.04
N ASN A 586 25.28 -9.59 -11.89
CA ASN A 586 24.68 -8.39 -11.32
C ASN A 586 23.60 -7.71 -12.18
N ILE A 587 22.77 -8.49 -12.86
CA ILE A 587 21.81 -7.97 -13.84
C ILE A 587 20.36 -8.27 -13.48
N GLY A 588 19.48 -7.37 -13.89
CA GLY A 588 18.03 -7.42 -13.82
C GLY A 588 17.43 -7.60 -12.43
N ASP A 589 16.12 -7.51 -12.33
CA ASP A 589 15.41 -7.75 -11.07
C ASP A 589 15.15 -9.26 -10.86
N SER A 590 15.35 -9.69 -9.61
CA SER A 590 15.28 -11.08 -9.13
C SER A 590 13.86 -11.54 -8.73
N GLY A 591 12.83 -10.86 -9.24
CA GLY A 591 11.44 -11.21 -8.97
C GLY A 591 10.92 -12.25 -9.96
N THR A 592 10.10 -13.18 -9.50
CA THR A 592 9.46 -14.20 -10.37
C THR A 592 8.41 -13.62 -11.32
N TRP A 593 8.13 -12.31 -11.22
CA TRP A 593 7.39 -11.55 -12.23
C TRP A 593 8.20 -11.25 -13.51
N ASN A 594 9.52 -11.47 -13.49
CA ASN A 594 10.43 -11.38 -14.65
C ASN A 594 10.83 -12.75 -15.20
N ILE A 595 10.06 -13.79 -14.85
CA ILE A 595 10.19 -15.14 -15.40
C ILE A 595 8.86 -15.48 -16.08
N LEU A 596 8.94 -15.86 -17.34
CA LEU A 596 7.84 -16.38 -18.13
C LEU A 596 7.88 -17.90 -18.10
N VAL A 597 6.72 -18.55 -18.14
CA VAL A 597 6.62 -19.99 -18.38
C VAL A 597 6.28 -20.21 -19.85
N ARG A 598 7.17 -20.95 -20.52
CA ARG A 598 7.14 -21.19 -21.96
C ARG A 598 5.96 -22.06 -22.37
N ARG A 599 5.43 -21.82 -23.56
CA ARG A 599 4.32 -22.57 -24.16
C ARG A 599 4.64 -23.09 -25.57
N ASP A 600 5.82 -22.78 -26.09
CA ASP A 600 6.23 -22.98 -27.48
C ASP A 600 6.82 -24.37 -27.79
N ARG A 601 7.42 -25.08 -26.82
CA ARG A 601 7.78 -26.53 -26.79
C ARG A 601 8.54 -26.84 -25.49
N ASN A 602 8.30 -28.00 -24.87
CA ASN A 602 8.84 -28.48 -23.58
C ASN A 602 8.62 -27.52 -22.39
N GLN A 603 7.99 -28.02 -21.31
CA GLN A 603 7.75 -27.25 -20.09
C GLN A 603 9.07 -26.65 -19.58
N GLY A 604 9.16 -25.32 -19.56
CA GLY A 604 10.38 -24.60 -19.24
C GLY A 604 10.09 -23.12 -18.93
N ILE A 605 11.14 -22.35 -18.64
CA ILE A 605 11.01 -20.93 -18.33
C ILE A 605 11.81 -20.05 -19.29
N CYS A 606 11.49 -18.76 -19.31
CA CYS A 606 12.29 -17.74 -19.98
C CYS A 606 12.47 -16.54 -19.06
N GLY A 607 13.70 -16.11 -18.82
CA GLY A 607 13.98 -14.84 -18.16
C GLY A 607 13.77 -13.65 -19.09
N ILE A 608 13.39 -12.50 -18.54
CA ILE A 608 13.23 -11.25 -19.30
C ILE A 608 13.86 -10.05 -18.56
N ASP A 609 14.02 -8.94 -19.27
CA ASP A 609 14.41 -7.62 -18.75
C ASP A 609 15.88 -7.54 -18.27
N PHE A 610 16.83 -7.78 -19.18
CA PHE A 610 18.26 -7.90 -18.83
C PHE A 610 19.01 -6.55 -18.81
N GLU A 611 18.44 -5.47 -19.34
CA GLU A 611 19.13 -4.18 -19.52
C GLU A 611 19.50 -3.40 -18.26
N GLU A 612 19.08 -3.85 -17.08
CA GLU A 612 19.32 -3.13 -15.82
C GLU A 612 20.43 -3.80 -15.01
N ILE A 613 21.30 -2.99 -14.41
CA ILE A 613 22.23 -3.47 -13.38
C ILE A 613 21.48 -3.49 -12.04
N ARG A 614 21.63 -4.56 -11.26
CA ARG A 614 21.04 -4.68 -9.93
C ARG A 614 21.57 -3.57 -9.03
N SER A 615 20.66 -2.89 -8.33
CA SER A 615 21.07 -1.98 -7.26
C SER A 615 21.78 -2.77 -6.16
N GLU A 616 23.00 -2.36 -5.78
CA GLU A 616 23.75 -2.94 -4.66
C GLU A 616 23.11 -2.58 -3.32
N LYS A 617 21.93 -3.15 -3.05
CA LYS A 617 21.37 -3.15 -1.71
C LYS A 617 22.01 -4.32 -0.99
N SER A 618 23.17 -4.08 -0.38
CA SER A 618 23.91 -5.06 0.41
C SER A 618 23.06 -5.54 1.60
N LYS A 619 22.15 -6.48 1.36
CA LYS A 619 21.57 -7.25 2.46
C LYS A 619 22.68 -8.14 2.98
N LYS A 620 23.11 -7.88 4.22
CA LYS A 620 23.91 -8.81 5.00
C LYS A 620 23.00 -10.01 5.34
N THR A 621 22.86 -10.93 4.40
CA THR A 621 22.11 -12.17 4.56
C THR A 621 23.04 -13.33 4.23
N ASN A 622 22.98 -14.36 5.07
CA ASN A 622 23.64 -15.64 4.81
C ASN A 622 22.67 -16.66 4.18
N ASP A 623 21.40 -16.30 3.98
CA ASP A 623 20.45 -17.16 3.28
C ASP A 623 20.70 -17.11 1.77
N PRO A 624 21.13 -18.23 1.14
CA PRO A 624 21.43 -18.28 -0.29
C PRO A 624 20.22 -17.91 -1.15
N LEU A 625 19.01 -18.29 -0.74
CA LEU A 625 17.81 -17.93 -1.48
C LEU A 625 17.64 -16.40 -1.48
N ALA A 626 17.86 -15.75 -0.34
CA ALA A 626 17.75 -14.29 -0.17
C ALA A 626 18.83 -13.50 -0.90
N ILE A 627 19.92 -14.16 -1.29
CA ILE A 627 20.93 -13.60 -2.20
C ILE A 627 20.40 -13.61 -3.63
N LEU A 628 19.80 -14.72 -4.07
CA LEU A 628 19.24 -14.82 -5.41
C LEU A 628 18.03 -13.93 -5.60
N MET A 629 17.15 -13.86 -4.59
CA MET A 629 15.85 -13.18 -4.62
C MET A 629 15.81 -12.00 -3.65
N SER A 630 15.68 -10.78 -4.19
CA SER A 630 15.74 -9.52 -3.43
C SER A 630 14.65 -9.39 -2.34
N LYS A 631 13.50 -10.05 -2.51
CA LYS A 631 12.41 -10.16 -1.51
C LYS A 631 11.76 -11.55 -1.62
N ILE A 632 11.89 -12.35 -0.56
CA ILE A 632 11.29 -13.68 -0.50
C ILE A 632 10.08 -13.66 0.43
N SER A 633 8.95 -14.13 -0.07
CA SER A 633 7.79 -14.45 0.76
C SER A 633 7.94 -15.82 1.42
N LYS A 634 7.22 -16.08 2.52
CA LYS A 634 7.19 -17.43 3.15
C LYS A 634 6.81 -18.53 2.15
N ARG A 635 5.90 -18.22 1.21
CA ARG A 635 5.49 -19.14 0.15
C ARG A 635 6.64 -19.46 -0.79
N GLN A 636 7.37 -18.44 -1.25
CA GLN A 636 8.54 -18.66 -2.11
C GLN A 636 9.65 -19.42 -1.38
N GLN A 637 9.86 -19.15 -0.09
CA GLN A 637 10.80 -19.93 0.72
C GLN A 637 10.41 -21.40 0.76
N TYR A 638 9.11 -21.70 0.91
CA TYR A 638 8.58 -23.06 0.84
C TYR A 638 8.70 -23.69 -0.56
N LEU A 639 8.40 -22.94 -1.63
CA LEU A 639 8.41 -23.44 -3.00
C LEU A 639 9.82 -23.70 -3.55
N TYR A 640 10.76 -22.78 -3.29
CA TYR A 640 12.11 -22.82 -3.89
C TYR A 640 13.18 -23.34 -2.93
N GLY A 641 12.99 -23.19 -1.62
CA GLY A 641 13.95 -23.60 -0.61
C GLY A 641 14.44 -25.06 -0.72
N PRO A 642 13.57 -26.04 -1.02
CA PRO A 642 13.98 -27.44 -1.21
C PRO A 642 14.97 -27.66 -2.37
N PHE A 643 14.95 -26.81 -3.40
CA PHE A 643 15.69 -27.01 -4.65
C PHE A 643 16.97 -26.17 -4.75
N ILE A 644 17.30 -25.38 -3.71
CA ILE A 644 18.46 -24.46 -3.75
C ILE A 644 19.80 -25.17 -3.90
N ASN A 645 19.88 -26.43 -3.48
CA ASN A 645 21.09 -27.25 -3.58
C ASN A 645 21.16 -28.03 -4.91
N ASP A 646 20.12 -27.98 -5.73
CA ASP A 646 20.01 -28.77 -6.97
C ASP A 646 20.42 -27.98 -8.22
N ILE A 647 20.75 -26.69 -8.08
CA ILE A 647 21.22 -25.86 -9.19
C ILE A 647 22.72 -26.03 -9.43
N ILE A 648 23.15 -25.80 -10.65
CA ILE A 648 24.55 -25.89 -11.07
C ILE A 648 25.23 -24.54 -10.82
N ILE A 649 26.28 -24.56 -10.01
CA ILE A 649 27.05 -23.38 -9.61
C ILE A 649 28.53 -23.52 -9.95
N PHE A 650 29.20 -22.39 -10.10
CA PHE A 650 30.66 -22.32 -10.14
C PHE A 650 31.23 -22.76 -8.79
N LYS A 651 32.02 -23.83 -8.78
CA LYS A 651 32.71 -24.30 -7.56
C LYS A 651 33.88 -23.40 -7.17
N ASN A 652 34.56 -22.86 -8.17
CA ASN A 652 35.75 -22.02 -8.04
C ASN A 652 35.55 -20.70 -8.78
N LYS A 653 36.43 -19.73 -8.52
CA LYS A 653 36.56 -18.54 -9.35
C LYS A 653 36.79 -18.91 -10.81
N ILE A 654 36.32 -18.05 -11.71
CA ILE A 654 36.71 -18.06 -13.11
C ILE A 654 38.12 -17.50 -13.19
N ASP A 655 39.04 -18.31 -13.71
CA ASP A 655 40.43 -17.88 -13.98
C ASP A 655 40.41 -16.76 -15.02
N SER A 656 41.02 -15.62 -14.70
CA SER A 656 41.09 -14.45 -15.58
C SER A 656 41.80 -14.71 -16.90
N SER A 657 42.63 -15.76 -16.97
CA SER A 657 43.34 -16.15 -18.20
C SER A 657 42.55 -17.13 -19.08
N ASN A 658 41.42 -17.66 -18.60
CA ASN A 658 40.63 -18.64 -19.35
C ASN A 658 39.81 -17.97 -20.47
N GLU A 659 39.61 -18.70 -21.57
CA GLU A 659 38.72 -18.35 -22.69
C GLU A 659 37.36 -17.81 -22.24
N LEU A 660 36.75 -18.40 -21.20
CA LEU A 660 35.49 -17.89 -20.65
C LEU A 660 35.63 -16.46 -20.12
N ALA A 661 36.67 -16.19 -19.30
CA ALA A 661 36.89 -14.86 -18.75
C ALA A 661 37.20 -13.84 -19.84
N MET A 662 38.01 -14.22 -20.83
CA MET A 662 38.31 -13.38 -21.99
C MET A 662 37.06 -13.05 -22.80
N THR A 663 36.21 -14.05 -23.07
CA THR A 663 34.95 -13.85 -23.80
C THR A 663 34.01 -12.93 -23.02
N LEU A 664 33.79 -13.20 -21.74
CA LEU A 664 32.90 -12.39 -20.90
C LEU A 664 33.42 -10.94 -20.76
N SER A 665 34.71 -10.74 -20.53
CA SER A 665 35.30 -9.41 -20.32
C SER A 665 35.46 -8.61 -21.61
N VAL A 666 36.06 -9.20 -22.64
CA VAL A 666 36.38 -8.51 -23.90
C VAL A 666 35.13 -8.39 -24.77
N SER A 667 34.41 -9.50 -24.98
CA SER A 667 33.29 -9.50 -25.92
C SER A 667 32.04 -8.87 -25.32
N PHE A 668 31.76 -9.10 -24.03
CA PHE A 668 30.51 -8.68 -23.39
C PHE A 668 30.67 -7.62 -22.30
N LYS A 669 31.90 -7.11 -22.09
CA LYS A 669 32.21 -6.02 -21.15
C LYS A 669 31.78 -6.37 -19.70
N ILE A 670 31.91 -7.64 -19.31
CA ILE A 670 31.63 -8.12 -17.96
C ILE A 670 32.88 -8.00 -17.09
N ASP A 671 32.72 -7.41 -15.91
CA ASP A 671 33.76 -7.35 -14.89
C ASP A 671 33.89 -8.71 -14.17
N ILE A 672 34.96 -9.43 -14.51
CA ILE A 672 35.25 -10.77 -13.98
C ILE A 672 35.61 -10.74 -12.50
N GLU A 673 36.26 -9.68 -12.01
CA GLU A 673 36.63 -9.57 -10.60
C GLU A 673 35.36 -9.48 -9.75
N THR A 674 34.49 -8.53 -10.09
CA THR A 674 33.21 -8.36 -9.39
C THR A 674 32.31 -9.61 -9.53
N MET A 675 32.36 -10.32 -10.67
CA MET A 675 31.65 -11.59 -10.84
C MET A 675 32.21 -12.68 -9.91
N ASN A 676 33.53 -12.80 -9.79
CA ASN A 676 34.21 -13.74 -8.92
C ASN A 676 33.91 -13.49 -7.43
N GLU A 677 33.85 -12.23 -6.99
CA GLU A 677 33.41 -11.88 -5.63
C GLU A 677 32.00 -12.40 -5.34
N ARG A 678 31.10 -12.31 -6.31
CA ARG A 678 29.72 -12.80 -6.16
C ARG A 678 29.67 -14.33 -6.11
N ILE A 679 30.47 -15.01 -6.93
CA ILE A 679 30.63 -16.47 -6.88
C ILE A 679 31.07 -16.91 -5.49
N GLU A 680 32.15 -16.31 -4.96
CA GLU A 680 32.65 -16.63 -3.62
C GLU A 680 31.62 -16.37 -2.53
N LYS A 681 30.96 -15.21 -2.60
CA LYS A 681 29.93 -14.84 -1.63
C LYS A 681 28.79 -15.85 -1.63
N TYR A 682 28.30 -16.26 -2.79
CA TYR A 682 27.23 -17.26 -2.88
C TYR A 682 27.68 -18.63 -2.33
N ASN A 683 28.87 -19.09 -2.73
CA ASN A 683 29.44 -20.35 -2.27
C ASN A 683 29.60 -20.38 -0.74
N SER A 684 30.04 -19.27 -0.15
CA SER A 684 30.17 -19.14 1.31
C SER A 684 28.84 -19.29 2.06
N CYS A 685 27.72 -18.94 1.42
CA CYS A 685 26.39 -19.07 2.00
C CYS A 685 25.83 -20.49 1.87
N ILE A 686 26.12 -21.17 0.76
CA ILE A 686 25.73 -22.58 0.56
C ILE A 686 26.50 -23.51 1.51
N LEU A 687 27.82 -23.29 1.67
CA LEU A 687 28.66 -24.14 2.52
C LEU A 687 28.28 -24.08 4.01
N LYS A 688 27.79 -22.94 4.50
CA LYS A 688 27.36 -22.78 5.92
C LYS A 688 26.06 -23.51 6.26
N LYS A 689 25.31 -23.98 5.26
CA LYS A 689 23.99 -24.61 5.43
C LYS A 689 24.06 -26.14 5.39
N LYS A 690 25.15 -26.68 4.84
CA LYS A 690 25.50 -28.10 4.96
C LYS A 690 26.22 -28.30 6.29
#